data_AF-A0A2G7FUI2-F1
#
_entry.id   AF-A0A2G7FUI2-F1
#
_cell.length_a   1.000
_cell.length_b   1.000
_cell.length_c   1.000
_cell.angle_alpha   90.00
_cell.angle_beta   90.00
_cell.angle_gamma   90.00
#
_symmetry.space_group_name_H-M   'P 1'
#
loop_
_entity.id
_entity.type
_entity.pdbx_description
1 polymer ?
#
loop_
_entity_poly.entity_id
_entity_poly.type
_entity_poly.pdbx_seq_one_letter_code
_entity_poly.pdbx_strand_id
1 'polypeptide(L)'
;MWLGKPCEEFSASEVQLLLTDFGEAYSPSTENRRESRTPLAFAPPEARFEPERYLSFSSDIWTLACAIWIILGQRPLFEDILATQNDITAEQVDVLGKLPLEWWEKWNEKHEYFSEEGEPNQDRDVRSWDNRFEAHIQRPRRKAGITEFDLEEKIAVIDMLQSMLSFKPEARPTAQDVLQFSWMVNWALPEYEKMCLEERYTGHNQVILCPHGSGSRDCCDCSLDWWEALNSTLISFNSHSSTTTANVTTKADDASSFKKITVGLGAGVPLTLLEITMPGDGFMCGRRHVRAKGGSGIYQQIETQTSTDPHTGNMAPPSSEPASDKVQHGLTKPTKAEKGKMGHDWKESWKWEAAAASLNVIGLGLLISFLCKINCTPYADWQHTASPNTVLSIIVTISKAALLVPVSGCLSQLKWNQYRNPVPLYDMQAIDQASRGPWGALELLWIGIPQLRMDALTLAAAFMTVLAVAIDPFAQQILAFPSHIVQGFNETASIQAAHKYVYRQKLYNNEFSGSLAPSMLSSIISGLAQTNSPLAPQCSSGNCRFPRFTTLGICSHCEDITNKVNQTCHKSEFIQSLGEPTIQPQEGPHTSCRYKLSNGLEISTDASGSENNQTSTQTLDQVPNLVTLNHWGTYPQNSTSMTGIEKPIFSFVAVNQSIQIWYMPENITLSPPKPSFTDCVFYYCEREYSPTHYLANDRASHSVDVSDTQPLLPSDDSTLDGSDDVYILQPPNGKAALSGASTYKVDAYTFLSIPNVMTKLFNTTTGSGAYWDDFDNESTGLNLEPILREADLRQLLQSVSTSMTDTLRANPETINVPGQAFRVETFIHVRWPWIILLVCAVLGSLALLLGTATVSKRQHAKLWKASIIPLMTSRLDLLHKNEIAGLDNVEDIHRMSKITNVRMDRDGGPLVFTEKQ
;
A
#
# COMPACT_ATOMS: atom_id res chain seq x y z
N MET A 1 9.76 39.69 -6.39
CA MET A 1 10.70 40.22 -7.41
C MET A 1 11.40 41.44 -6.81
N TRP A 2 12.73 41.57 -6.89
CA TRP A 2 13.44 42.76 -6.38
C TRP A 2 14.16 43.42 -7.55
N LEU A 3 13.69 44.60 -7.95
CA LEU A 3 14.07 45.29 -9.19
C LEU A 3 15.25 46.28 -8.99
N GLY A 4 16.01 46.16 -7.90
CA GLY A 4 17.18 47.03 -7.63
C GLY A 4 16.89 48.26 -6.77
N LYS A 5 15.61 48.60 -6.58
CA LYS A 5 15.09 49.54 -5.57
C LYS A 5 13.94 48.88 -4.79
N PRO A 6 13.58 49.34 -3.59
CA PRO A 6 12.28 49.05 -2.96
C PRO A 6 11.13 49.39 -3.92
N CYS A 7 10.02 48.65 -3.87
CA CYS A 7 8.88 48.89 -4.76
C CYS A 7 8.29 50.31 -4.60
N GLU A 8 8.48 50.90 -3.43
CA GLU A 8 8.05 52.25 -3.05
C GLU A 8 8.93 53.36 -3.67
N GLU A 9 10.07 53.01 -4.26
CA GLU A 9 11.03 53.95 -4.87
C GLU A 9 11.00 53.94 -6.41
N PHE A 10 10.14 53.12 -7.02
CA PHE A 10 9.88 53.18 -8.47
C PHE A 10 8.93 54.33 -8.77
N SER A 11 9.31 55.21 -9.69
CA SER A 11 8.32 56.12 -10.28
C SER A 11 7.44 55.34 -11.24
N ALA A 12 6.21 55.80 -11.42
CA ALA A 12 5.27 55.16 -12.32
C ALA A 12 5.79 55.13 -13.77
N SER A 13 6.58 56.14 -14.18
CA SER A 13 7.31 56.18 -15.46
C SER A 13 8.44 55.15 -15.62
N GLU A 14 8.94 54.55 -14.53
CA GLU A 14 9.96 53.49 -14.60
C GLU A 14 9.34 52.09 -14.87
N VAL A 15 8.00 51.97 -14.84
CA VAL A 15 7.28 50.69 -14.93
C VAL A 15 6.71 50.48 -16.34
N GLN A 16 7.50 49.85 -17.21
CA GLN A 16 7.02 49.36 -18.51
C GLN A 16 6.52 47.92 -18.38
N LEU A 17 5.21 47.72 -18.55
CA LEU A 17 4.58 46.40 -18.55
C LEU A 17 4.48 45.89 -19.99
N LEU A 18 5.18 44.79 -20.29
CA LEU A 18 4.99 44.04 -21.53
C LEU A 18 4.33 42.71 -21.22
N LEU A 19 3.29 42.38 -21.99
CA LEU A 19 2.79 41.01 -22.04
C LEU A 19 3.86 40.15 -22.73
N THR A 20 4.26 39.07 -22.07
CA THR A 20 5.32 38.17 -22.56
C THR A 20 4.82 36.73 -22.46
N ASP A 21 5.62 35.79 -22.96
CA ASP A 21 5.34 34.35 -22.91
C ASP A 21 4.12 33.91 -23.75
N PHE A 22 4.20 34.18 -25.06
CA PHE A 22 3.22 33.72 -26.06
C PHE A 22 3.42 32.23 -26.44
N GLY A 23 4.13 31.43 -25.63
CA GLY A 23 4.40 30.02 -25.92
C GLY A 23 3.15 29.14 -25.97
N GLU A 24 2.04 29.63 -25.41
CA GLU A 24 0.73 28.99 -25.43
C GLU A 24 -0.33 29.80 -26.21
N ALA A 25 0.06 30.90 -26.84
CA ALA A 25 -0.84 31.72 -27.63
C ALA A 25 -1.20 31.03 -28.95
N TYR A 26 -2.44 31.19 -29.37
CA TYR A 26 -2.95 30.66 -30.64
C TYR A 26 -3.96 31.67 -31.21
N SER A 27 -4.19 31.62 -32.51
CA SER A 27 -5.22 32.44 -33.14
C SER A 27 -6.54 31.68 -33.20
N PRO A 28 -7.62 32.13 -32.51
CA PRO A 28 -8.91 31.44 -32.53
C PRO A 28 -9.55 31.35 -33.92
N SER A 29 -9.08 32.13 -34.91
CA SER A 29 -9.56 32.08 -36.29
C SER A 29 -8.90 30.98 -37.13
N THR A 30 -7.75 30.46 -36.71
CA THR A 30 -6.98 29.44 -37.45
C THR A 30 -6.78 28.15 -36.66
N GLU A 31 -6.84 28.22 -35.33
CA GLU A 31 -6.54 27.12 -34.43
C GLU A 31 -7.68 26.87 -33.45
N ASN A 32 -8.06 25.60 -33.34
CA ASN A 32 -9.21 25.10 -32.61
C ASN A 32 -8.77 24.52 -31.27
N ARG A 33 -8.57 25.38 -30.25
CA ARG A 33 -8.13 24.98 -28.92
C ARG A 33 -9.29 24.91 -27.93
N ARG A 34 -9.43 23.76 -27.28
CA ARG A 34 -10.54 23.45 -26.34
C ARG A 34 -10.09 23.46 -24.88
N GLU A 35 -8.83 23.14 -24.63
CA GLU A 35 -8.26 23.08 -23.28
C GLU A 35 -7.51 24.37 -22.93
N SER A 36 -7.82 24.93 -21.76
CA SER A 36 -7.07 26.04 -21.17
C SER A 36 -5.85 25.50 -20.43
N ARG A 37 -4.66 26.06 -20.71
CA ARG A 37 -3.44 25.80 -19.94
C ARG A 37 -3.18 26.84 -18.86
N THR A 38 -4.16 27.71 -18.59
CA THR A 38 -4.13 28.68 -17.50
C THR A 38 -4.17 27.95 -16.15
N PRO A 39 -3.42 28.38 -15.12
CA PRO A 39 -3.51 27.78 -13.79
C PRO A 39 -4.94 27.80 -13.26
N LEU A 40 -5.29 26.80 -12.44
CA LEU A 40 -6.68 26.49 -12.09
C LEU A 40 -7.46 27.67 -11.48
N ALA A 41 -6.83 28.50 -10.64
CA ALA A 41 -7.46 29.69 -10.06
C ALA A 41 -7.77 30.82 -11.05
N PHE A 42 -7.20 30.80 -12.25
CA PHE A 42 -7.41 31.82 -13.28
C PHE A 42 -8.13 31.26 -14.50
N ALA A 43 -8.33 29.95 -14.54
CA ALA A 43 -8.94 29.26 -15.67
C ALA A 43 -10.41 29.68 -15.82
N PRO A 44 -10.86 29.95 -17.06
CA PRO A 44 -12.21 30.36 -17.33
C PRO A 44 -13.18 29.16 -17.22
N PRO A 45 -14.42 29.35 -16.70
CA PRO A 45 -15.33 28.25 -16.37
C PRO A 45 -15.83 27.46 -17.58
N GLU A 46 -15.90 28.07 -18.77
CA GLU A 46 -16.29 27.39 -20.01
C GLU A 46 -15.31 26.29 -20.42
N ALA A 47 -14.02 26.41 -20.06
CA ALA A 47 -13.02 25.34 -20.31
C ALA A 47 -13.39 24.04 -19.58
N ARG A 48 -14.17 24.13 -18.49
CA ARG A 48 -14.69 22.99 -17.74
C ARG A 48 -16.05 22.53 -18.26
N PHE A 49 -17.00 23.45 -18.41
CA PHE A 49 -18.41 23.12 -18.62
C PHE A 49 -18.83 23.01 -20.10
N GLU A 50 -18.00 23.52 -21.01
CA GLU A 50 -18.18 23.48 -22.47
C GLU A 50 -16.91 22.94 -23.17
N PRO A 51 -16.43 21.70 -22.84
CA PRO A 51 -15.18 21.16 -23.39
C PRO A 51 -15.19 20.94 -24.91
N GLU A 52 -16.39 20.91 -25.53
CA GLU A 52 -16.55 20.80 -26.98
C GLU A 52 -16.43 22.15 -27.70
N ARG A 53 -16.46 23.26 -26.95
CA ARG A 53 -16.39 24.62 -27.48
C ARG A 53 -14.95 25.10 -27.55
N TYR A 54 -14.62 25.85 -28.59
CA TYR A 54 -13.32 26.50 -28.71
C TYR A 54 -13.24 27.73 -27.80
N LEU A 55 -12.12 27.84 -27.10
CA LEU A 55 -11.81 29.02 -26.29
C LEU A 55 -11.53 30.21 -27.21
N SER A 56 -12.07 31.37 -26.85
CA SER A 56 -12.00 32.62 -27.63
C SER A 56 -11.37 33.74 -26.81
N PHE A 57 -11.24 34.93 -27.38
CA PHE A 57 -10.74 36.11 -26.67
C PHE A 57 -11.48 36.41 -25.34
N SER A 58 -12.75 36.01 -25.21
CA SER A 58 -13.51 36.15 -23.95
C SER A 58 -12.91 35.35 -22.78
N SER A 59 -12.17 34.28 -23.07
CA SER A 59 -11.46 33.48 -22.07
C SER A 59 -10.26 34.25 -21.48
N ASP A 60 -9.60 35.07 -22.29
CA ASP A 60 -8.53 35.97 -21.83
C ASP A 60 -9.09 37.11 -20.97
N ILE A 61 -10.30 37.60 -21.27
CA ILE A 61 -10.97 38.64 -20.46
C ILE A 61 -11.24 38.16 -19.02
N TRP A 62 -11.66 36.91 -18.85
CA TRP A 62 -11.82 36.30 -17.52
C TRP A 62 -10.49 36.25 -16.76
N THR A 63 -9.45 35.76 -17.45
CA THR A 63 -8.09 35.66 -16.90
C THR A 63 -7.54 37.03 -16.52
N LEU A 64 -7.78 38.04 -17.36
CA LEU A 64 -7.41 39.43 -17.13
C LEU A 64 -8.10 40.01 -15.88
N ALA A 65 -9.39 39.74 -15.68
CA ALA A 65 -10.09 40.19 -14.47
C ALA A 65 -9.47 39.60 -13.19
N CYS A 66 -9.13 38.31 -13.21
CA CYS A 66 -8.44 37.65 -12.11
C CYS A 66 -7.04 38.26 -11.86
N ALA A 67 -6.33 38.62 -12.92
CA ALA A 67 -5.03 39.30 -12.82
C ALA A 67 -5.16 40.71 -12.24
N ILE A 68 -6.14 41.50 -12.71
CA ILE A 68 -6.43 42.85 -12.17
C ILE A 68 -6.74 42.76 -10.67
N TRP A 69 -7.54 41.79 -10.24
CA TRP A 69 -7.83 41.57 -8.82
C TRP A 69 -6.55 41.39 -7.99
N ILE A 70 -5.62 40.55 -8.46
CA ILE A 70 -4.36 40.30 -7.76
C ILE A 70 -3.46 41.53 -7.76
N ILE A 71 -3.44 42.31 -8.85
CA ILE A 71 -2.68 43.56 -8.91
C ILE A 71 -3.23 44.57 -7.88
N LEU A 72 -4.56 44.61 -7.72
CA LEU A 72 -5.21 45.47 -6.74
C LEU A 72 -5.09 44.96 -5.30
N GLY A 73 -4.92 43.66 -5.08
CA GLY A 73 -4.96 43.01 -3.77
C GLY A 73 -3.67 42.29 -3.35
N GLN A 74 -3.74 41.57 -2.23
CA GLN A 74 -2.64 40.71 -1.75
C GLN A 74 -2.86 39.21 -1.98
N ARG A 75 -4.07 38.81 -2.38
CA ARG A 75 -4.49 37.42 -2.52
C ARG A 75 -5.34 37.22 -3.79
N PRO A 76 -5.29 36.03 -4.42
CA PRO A 76 -6.11 35.73 -5.57
C PRO A 76 -7.61 35.81 -5.25
N LEU A 77 -8.42 36.00 -6.29
CA LEU A 77 -9.87 36.01 -6.14
C LEU A 77 -10.38 34.61 -5.77
N PHE A 78 -9.78 33.58 -6.36
CA PHE A 78 -10.02 32.15 -6.10
C PHE A 78 -8.72 31.51 -5.59
N GLU A 79 -8.75 30.81 -4.45
CA GLU A 79 -7.53 30.28 -3.80
C GLU A 79 -7.15 28.89 -4.36
N ASP A 80 -5.91 28.69 -4.83
CA ASP A 80 -5.46 27.46 -5.50
C ASP A 80 -4.66 26.48 -4.63
N ILE A 81 -4.37 26.82 -3.37
CA ILE A 81 -3.55 25.98 -2.50
C ILE A 81 -4.30 24.70 -2.15
N LEU A 82 -3.88 23.58 -2.75
CA LEU A 82 -4.49 22.25 -2.61
C LEU A 82 -5.96 22.18 -3.09
N ALA A 83 -6.42 23.17 -3.87
CA ALA A 83 -7.79 23.23 -4.35
C ALA A 83 -8.02 22.28 -5.54
N THR A 84 -9.13 21.56 -5.51
CA THR A 84 -9.64 20.81 -6.65
C THR A 84 -10.43 21.71 -7.60
N GLN A 85 -10.72 21.22 -8.81
CA GLN A 85 -11.57 21.94 -9.75
C GLN A 85 -12.99 22.20 -9.19
N ASN A 86 -13.48 21.32 -8.31
CA ASN A 86 -14.75 21.49 -7.60
C ASN A 86 -14.70 22.61 -6.57
N ASP A 87 -13.61 22.72 -5.81
CA ASP A 87 -13.42 23.79 -4.83
C ASP A 87 -13.42 25.17 -5.52
N ILE A 88 -12.72 25.30 -6.65
CA ILE A 88 -12.68 26.55 -7.42
C ILE A 88 -14.05 26.91 -7.98
N THR A 89 -14.80 25.96 -8.52
CA THR A 89 -16.17 26.22 -8.99
C THR A 89 -17.11 26.61 -7.85
N ALA A 90 -16.94 26.03 -6.67
CA ALA A 90 -17.71 26.41 -5.50
C ALA A 90 -17.37 27.85 -5.06
N GLU A 91 -16.09 28.25 -5.08
CA GLU A 91 -15.70 29.65 -4.83
C GLU A 91 -16.20 30.62 -5.89
N GLN A 92 -16.22 30.23 -7.17
CA GLN A 92 -16.83 31.02 -8.24
C GLN A 92 -18.31 31.27 -7.97
N VAL A 93 -19.05 30.26 -7.49
CA VAL A 93 -20.47 30.40 -7.14
C VAL A 93 -20.67 31.30 -5.93
N ASP A 94 -19.82 31.21 -4.91
CA ASP A 94 -19.92 32.07 -3.72
C ASP A 94 -19.71 33.56 -4.04
N VAL A 95 -18.87 33.84 -5.06
CA VAL A 95 -18.43 35.18 -5.43
C VAL A 95 -19.34 35.80 -6.50
N LEU A 96 -19.78 35.01 -7.48
CA LEU A 96 -20.50 35.48 -8.68
C LEU A 96 -21.98 35.06 -8.69
N GLY A 97 -22.39 34.17 -7.79
CA GLY A 97 -23.73 33.59 -7.75
C GLY A 97 -23.86 32.28 -8.53
N LYS A 98 -25.09 31.77 -8.60
CA LYS A 98 -25.40 30.45 -9.17
C LYS A 98 -24.98 30.33 -10.65
N LEU A 99 -24.38 29.19 -11.01
CA LEU A 99 -24.01 28.90 -12.41
C LEU A 99 -25.25 28.91 -13.32
N PRO A 100 -25.07 29.15 -14.64
CA PRO A 100 -26.11 28.87 -15.64
C PRO A 100 -26.67 27.46 -15.48
N LEU A 101 -27.99 27.30 -15.65
CA LEU A 101 -28.70 26.04 -15.35
C LEU A 101 -28.06 24.81 -16.01
N GLU A 102 -27.67 24.93 -17.27
CA GLU A 102 -27.00 23.89 -18.05
C GLU A 102 -25.62 23.49 -17.49
N TRP A 103 -24.91 24.38 -16.80
CA TRP A 103 -23.64 24.10 -16.13
C TRP A 103 -23.87 23.58 -14.71
N TRP A 104 -24.89 24.12 -14.02
CA TRP A 104 -25.31 23.67 -12.70
C TRP A 104 -25.75 22.19 -12.71
N GLU A 105 -26.48 21.76 -13.74
CA GLU A 105 -26.89 20.36 -13.90
C GLU A 105 -25.71 19.43 -14.19
N LYS A 106 -24.73 19.86 -14.99
CA LYS A 106 -23.52 19.08 -15.33
C LYS A 106 -22.56 18.87 -14.16
N TRP A 107 -22.67 19.66 -13.10
CA TRP A 107 -21.82 19.52 -11.92
C TRP A 107 -22.38 18.43 -10.99
N ASN A 108 -21.75 17.24 -10.99
CA ASN A 108 -22.21 16.07 -10.22
C ASN A 108 -21.97 16.24 -8.71
N GLU A 109 -20.82 16.80 -8.34
CA GLU A 109 -20.35 16.96 -6.96
C GLU A 109 -20.93 18.21 -6.27
N LYS A 110 -21.85 18.93 -6.91
CA LYS A 110 -22.45 20.17 -6.35
C LYS A 110 -23.07 19.98 -4.96
N HIS A 111 -23.59 18.77 -4.68
CA HIS A 111 -24.25 18.41 -3.42
C HIS A 111 -23.31 18.41 -2.22
N GLU A 112 -21.99 18.30 -2.44
CA GLU A 112 -20.98 18.44 -1.38
C GLU A 112 -20.87 19.89 -0.88
N TYR A 113 -21.21 20.87 -1.73
CA TYR A 113 -21.01 22.30 -1.47
C TYR A 113 -22.33 23.06 -1.22
N PHE A 114 -23.42 22.65 -1.88
CA PHE A 114 -24.71 23.33 -1.88
C PHE A 114 -25.88 22.35 -1.64
N SER A 115 -26.96 22.83 -1.03
CA SER A 115 -28.23 22.13 -0.85
C SER A 115 -28.98 21.97 -2.19
N GLU A 116 -30.08 21.21 -2.20
CA GLU A 116 -30.92 21.03 -3.40
C GLU A 116 -31.51 22.37 -3.91
N GLU A 117 -31.73 23.33 -3.02
CA GLU A 117 -32.19 24.68 -3.33
C GLU A 117 -31.07 25.57 -3.92
N GLY A 118 -29.80 25.15 -3.79
CA GLY A 118 -28.61 25.87 -4.23
C GLY A 118 -28.01 26.80 -3.18
N GLU A 119 -28.40 26.64 -1.91
CA GLU A 119 -27.82 27.38 -0.79
C GLU A 119 -26.57 26.67 -0.27
N PRO A 120 -25.53 27.38 0.20
CA PRO A 120 -24.33 26.75 0.73
C PRO A 120 -24.61 25.85 1.95
N ASN A 121 -23.90 24.72 2.05
CA ASN A 121 -24.02 23.81 3.19
C ASN A 121 -23.57 24.47 4.51
N GLN A 122 -24.22 24.12 5.64
CA GLN A 122 -24.09 24.84 6.93
C GLN A 122 -22.65 24.92 7.48
N ASP A 123 -21.78 23.97 7.16
CA ASP A 123 -20.41 23.89 7.68
C ASP A 123 -19.36 24.54 6.76
N ARG A 124 -19.78 25.21 5.67
CA ARG A 124 -18.88 25.79 4.67
C ARG A 124 -18.58 27.27 4.97
N ASP A 125 -17.29 27.64 4.94
CA ASP A 125 -16.85 29.04 5.03
C ASP A 125 -17.11 29.76 3.69
N VAL A 126 -18.28 30.40 3.58
CA VAL A 126 -18.69 31.15 2.39
C VAL A 126 -18.17 32.57 2.47
N ARG A 127 -17.32 32.95 1.50
CA ARG A 127 -16.78 34.31 1.40
C ARG A 127 -17.34 35.01 0.18
N SER A 128 -18.31 35.88 0.43
CA SER A 128 -18.92 36.75 -0.59
C SER A 128 -17.90 37.68 -1.23
N TRP A 129 -18.28 38.25 -2.37
CA TRP A 129 -17.52 39.27 -3.09
C TRP A 129 -17.05 40.42 -2.18
N ASP A 130 -17.96 41.02 -1.41
CA ASP A 130 -17.63 42.12 -0.49
C ASP A 130 -16.66 41.72 0.61
N ASN A 131 -16.83 40.52 1.18
CA ASN A 131 -15.92 39.99 2.20
C ASN A 131 -14.49 39.85 1.63
N ARG A 132 -14.37 39.34 0.40
CA ARG A 132 -13.07 39.21 -0.29
C ARG A 132 -12.49 40.57 -0.65
N PHE A 133 -13.30 41.52 -1.12
CA PHE A 133 -12.82 42.87 -1.45
C PHE A 133 -12.27 43.58 -0.20
N GLU A 134 -12.98 43.53 0.92
CA GLU A 134 -12.49 44.11 2.18
C GLU A 134 -11.22 43.41 2.66
N ALA A 135 -11.18 42.07 2.65
CA ALA A 135 -10.07 41.30 3.18
C ALA A 135 -8.80 41.35 2.30
N HIS A 136 -8.96 41.31 0.98
CA HIS A 136 -7.85 41.14 0.02
C HIS A 136 -7.36 42.48 -0.54
N ILE A 137 -8.19 43.53 -0.56
CA ILE A 137 -7.87 44.82 -1.18
C ILE A 137 -7.86 45.96 -0.14
N GLN A 138 -8.97 46.24 0.56
CA GLN A 138 -9.08 47.41 1.45
C GLN A 138 -8.22 47.27 2.71
N ARG A 139 -8.33 46.16 3.44
CA ARG A 139 -7.62 45.95 4.71
C ARG A 139 -6.09 45.95 4.54
N PRO A 140 -5.50 45.36 3.48
CA PRO A 140 -4.08 45.52 3.17
C PRO A 140 -3.66 46.96 2.89
N ARG A 141 -4.44 47.70 2.08
CA ARG A 141 -4.18 49.13 1.79
C ARG A 141 -4.16 49.96 3.07
N ARG A 142 -5.17 49.79 3.94
CA ARG A 142 -5.26 50.45 5.25
C ARG A 142 -4.05 50.17 6.13
N LYS A 143 -3.57 48.92 6.15
CA LYS A 143 -2.37 48.52 6.91
C LYS A 143 -1.08 49.12 6.34
N ALA A 144 -1.02 49.29 5.02
CA ALA A 144 0.13 49.87 4.31
C ALA A 144 0.10 51.42 4.28
N GLY A 145 -0.98 52.05 4.75
CA GLY A 145 -1.15 53.51 4.67
C GLY A 145 -1.40 54.03 3.25
N ILE A 146 -1.85 53.15 2.34
CA ILE A 146 -2.26 53.50 0.97
C ILE A 146 -3.73 53.92 1.02
N THR A 147 -4.12 54.92 0.22
CA THR A 147 -5.51 55.38 0.12
C THR A 147 -6.45 54.22 -0.20
N GLU A 148 -7.49 54.08 0.60
CA GLU A 148 -8.57 53.10 0.39
C GLU A 148 -9.44 53.51 -0.79
N PHE A 149 -10.06 52.54 -1.45
CA PHE A 149 -11.09 52.82 -2.45
C PHE A 149 -12.27 53.50 -1.77
N ASP A 150 -12.66 54.67 -2.26
CA ASP A 150 -13.90 55.30 -1.82
C ASP A 150 -15.13 54.53 -2.35
N LEU A 151 -16.32 54.92 -1.91
CA LEU A 151 -17.54 54.20 -2.27
C LEU A 151 -17.83 54.25 -3.78
N GLU A 152 -17.55 55.37 -4.45
CA GLU A 152 -17.83 55.55 -5.88
C GLU A 152 -16.84 54.74 -6.72
N GLU A 153 -15.55 54.80 -6.39
CA GLU A 153 -14.51 54.02 -7.04
C GLU A 153 -14.70 52.52 -6.79
N LYS A 154 -15.05 52.12 -5.56
CA LYS A 154 -15.37 50.72 -5.22
C LYS A 154 -16.50 50.20 -6.09
N ILE A 155 -17.59 50.95 -6.24
CA ILE A 155 -18.72 50.53 -7.08
C ILE A 155 -18.27 50.38 -8.54
N ALA A 156 -17.53 51.36 -9.06
CA ALA A 156 -17.07 51.35 -10.44
C ALA A 156 -16.11 50.20 -10.77
N VAL A 157 -15.15 49.89 -9.88
CA VAL A 157 -14.18 48.80 -10.11
C VAL A 157 -14.84 47.42 -9.98
N ILE A 158 -15.80 47.28 -9.06
CA ILE A 158 -16.55 46.03 -8.89
C ILE A 158 -17.43 45.77 -10.10
N ASP A 159 -18.13 46.79 -10.61
CA ASP A 159 -18.98 46.69 -11.81
C ASP A 159 -18.19 46.21 -13.03
N MET A 160 -17.00 46.79 -13.25
CA MET A 160 -16.09 46.35 -14.30
C MET A 160 -15.65 44.89 -14.12
N LEU A 161 -15.16 44.52 -12.94
CA LEU A 161 -14.65 43.17 -12.68
C LEU A 161 -15.74 42.11 -12.75
N GLN A 162 -16.94 42.38 -12.23
CA GLN A 162 -18.07 41.45 -12.33
C GLN A 162 -18.54 41.27 -13.77
N SER A 163 -18.54 42.33 -14.58
CA SER A 163 -18.86 42.25 -16.02
C SER A 163 -17.86 41.36 -16.77
N MET A 164 -16.55 41.52 -16.50
CA MET A 164 -15.50 40.68 -17.07
C MET A 164 -15.56 39.22 -16.59
N LEU A 165 -16.06 38.98 -15.37
CA LEU A 165 -16.24 37.65 -14.77
C LEU A 165 -17.64 37.06 -14.98
N SER A 166 -18.36 37.51 -16.02
CA SER A 166 -19.61 36.86 -16.41
C SER A 166 -19.37 35.39 -16.77
N PHE A 167 -20.17 34.46 -16.24
CA PHE A 167 -19.98 33.03 -16.49
C PHE A 167 -19.98 32.70 -17.99
N LYS A 168 -20.95 33.25 -18.73
CA LYS A 168 -21.06 33.02 -20.18
C LYS A 168 -20.06 33.89 -20.95
N PRO A 169 -19.21 33.30 -21.82
CA PRO A 169 -18.18 34.05 -22.54
C PRO A 169 -18.76 35.13 -23.47
N GLU A 170 -19.99 34.97 -23.97
CA GLU A 170 -20.67 35.95 -24.82
C GLU A 170 -21.19 37.16 -24.05
N ALA A 171 -21.37 37.03 -22.73
CA ALA A 171 -21.80 38.11 -21.87
C ALA A 171 -20.61 38.96 -21.38
N ARG A 172 -19.37 38.53 -21.63
CA ARG A 172 -18.17 39.27 -21.23
C ARG A 172 -17.89 40.41 -22.22
N PRO A 173 -17.47 41.59 -21.73
CA PRO A 173 -17.04 42.70 -22.57
C PRO A 173 -15.79 42.33 -23.38
N THR A 174 -15.61 42.96 -24.55
CA THR A 174 -14.33 42.89 -25.25
C THR A 174 -13.29 43.76 -24.55
N ALA A 175 -12.00 43.58 -24.86
CA ALA A 175 -10.95 44.45 -24.31
C ALA A 175 -11.21 45.94 -24.61
N GLN A 176 -11.80 46.26 -25.76
CA GLN A 176 -12.17 47.63 -26.12
C GLN A 176 -13.30 48.16 -25.24
N ASP A 177 -14.30 47.33 -24.94
CA ASP A 177 -15.41 47.69 -24.06
C ASP A 177 -14.93 47.89 -22.62
N VAL A 178 -13.97 47.07 -22.15
CA VAL A 178 -13.35 47.21 -20.82
C VAL A 178 -12.75 48.61 -20.63
N LEU A 179 -12.10 49.16 -21.66
CA LEU A 179 -11.53 50.52 -21.61
C LEU A 179 -12.59 51.64 -21.46
N GLN A 180 -13.86 51.35 -21.75
CA GLN A 180 -14.96 52.31 -21.65
C GLN A 180 -15.68 52.27 -20.29
N PHE A 181 -15.34 51.34 -19.39
CA PHE A 181 -15.96 51.29 -18.07
C PHE A 181 -15.63 52.55 -17.25
N SER A 182 -16.58 52.95 -16.40
CA SER A 182 -16.44 54.14 -15.53
C SER A 182 -15.14 54.14 -14.74
N TRP A 183 -14.71 52.98 -14.23
CA TRP A 183 -13.45 52.88 -13.49
C TRP A 183 -12.22 53.19 -14.36
N MET A 184 -12.18 52.67 -15.59
CA MET A 184 -11.11 52.94 -16.53
C MET A 184 -11.07 54.40 -16.95
N VAL A 185 -12.22 54.99 -17.27
CA VAL A 185 -12.30 56.37 -17.79
C VAL A 185 -12.02 57.42 -16.71
N ASN A 186 -12.51 57.22 -15.49
CA ASN A 186 -12.45 58.25 -14.44
C ASN A 186 -11.24 58.10 -13.51
N TRP A 187 -10.66 56.91 -13.35
CA TRP A 187 -9.53 56.66 -12.45
C TRP A 187 -8.28 56.12 -13.16
N ALA A 188 -8.39 55.02 -13.92
CA ALA A 188 -7.19 54.34 -14.44
C ALA A 188 -6.50 55.08 -15.61
N LEU A 189 -7.24 55.42 -16.67
CA LEU A 189 -6.71 56.08 -17.87
C LEU A 189 -6.18 57.50 -17.57
N PRO A 190 -6.85 58.35 -16.76
CA PRO A 190 -6.29 59.65 -16.40
C PRO A 190 -4.95 59.56 -15.66
N GLU A 191 -4.78 58.57 -14.77
CA GLU A 191 -3.50 58.34 -14.10
C GLU A 191 -2.43 57.83 -15.09
N TYR A 192 -2.79 56.91 -15.99
CA TYR A 192 -1.90 56.47 -17.05
C TYR A 192 -1.44 57.62 -17.97
N GLU A 193 -2.35 58.52 -18.36
CA GLU A 193 -2.03 59.69 -19.17
C GLU A 193 -1.11 60.67 -18.44
N LYS A 194 -1.34 60.91 -17.13
CA LYS A 194 -0.44 61.72 -16.30
C LYS A 194 0.97 61.13 -16.29
N MET A 195 1.09 59.81 -16.12
CA MET A 195 2.38 59.10 -16.16
C MET A 195 3.09 59.30 -17.51
N CYS A 196 2.38 59.15 -18.63
CA CYS A 196 2.95 59.35 -19.97
C CYS A 196 3.33 60.82 -20.25
N LEU A 197 2.64 61.79 -19.64
CA LEU A 197 2.96 63.21 -19.78
C LEU A 197 4.20 63.63 -18.97
N GLU A 198 4.43 63.02 -17.81
CA GLU A 198 5.64 63.24 -16.99
C GLU A 198 6.92 62.73 -17.69
N GLU A 199 6.83 61.70 -18.53
CA GLU A 199 7.93 61.23 -19.39
C GLU A 199 8.36 62.26 -20.44
N ARG A 200 7.44 63.08 -20.98
CA ARG A 200 7.79 64.10 -21.99
C ARG A 200 8.58 65.29 -21.42
N TYR A 201 8.42 65.61 -20.13
CA TYR A 201 9.13 66.74 -19.49
C TYR A 201 10.54 66.38 -19.01
N THR A 202 10.88 65.10 -18.93
CA THR A 202 12.18 64.59 -18.46
C THR A 202 13.15 64.25 -19.59
N GLY A 203 13.03 64.90 -20.76
CA GLY A 203 14.14 65.06 -21.74
C GLY A 203 14.86 63.79 -22.23
N HIS A 204 14.28 62.60 -22.12
CA HIS A 204 14.83 61.37 -22.67
C HIS A 204 14.14 61.06 -24.01
N ASN A 205 14.76 61.54 -25.10
CA ASN A 205 14.45 61.07 -26.45
C ASN A 205 14.81 59.58 -26.55
N GLN A 206 13.84 58.70 -26.33
CA GLN A 206 13.90 57.33 -26.86
C GLN A 206 12.91 57.21 -28.02
N VAL A 207 13.48 56.94 -29.18
CA VAL A 207 12.81 56.77 -30.46
C VAL A 207 11.91 55.54 -30.39
N ILE A 208 10.61 55.74 -30.54
CA ILE A 208 9.69 54.67 -30.95
C ILE A 208 9.98 54.42 -32.44
N LEU A 209 10.50 53.24 -32.77
CA LEU A 209 10.64 52.77 -34.14
C LEU A 209 9.25 52.44 -34.71
N CYS A 210 8.64 53.41 -35.39
CA CYS A 210 7.65 53.11 -36.42
C CYS A 210 8.39 52.79 -37.74
N PRO A 211 7.98 51.77 -38.52
CA PRO A 211 8.52 51.57 -39.85
C PRO A 211 8.15 52.75 -40.74
N HIS A 212 9.15 53.39 -41.35
CA HIS A 212 9.00 54.57 -42.19
C HIS A 212 8.55 54.21 -43.62
N GLY A 213 7.62 55.00 -44.13
CA GLY A 213 7.36 55.28 -45.56
C GLY A 213 5.89 55.68 -45.70
N SER A 214 5.46 56.94 -45.78
CA SER A 214 6.00 58.14 -46.42
C SER A 214 5.45 59.40 -45.73
N GLY A 215 6.19 60.52 -45.84
CA GLY A 215 5.98 61.70 -45.01
C GLY A 215 4.67 62.49 -45.20
N SER A 216 4.10 62.91 -44.08
CA SER A 216 3.57 64.26 -43.85
C SER A 216 3.61 64.52 -42.34
N ARG A 217 4.03 65.72 -41.94
CA ARG A 217 4.01 66.17 -40.54
C ARG A 217 2.56 66.42 -40.14
N ASP A 218 2.06 65.66 -39.18
CA ASP A 218 1.10 66.07 -38.13
C ASP A 218 0.80 64.84 -37.25
N CYS A 219 1.49 64.72 -36.12
CA CYS A 219 1.23 63.69 -35.11
C CYS A 219 0.21 64.24 -34.11
N CYS A 220 -1.07 63.89 -34.29
CA CYS A 220 -2.10 63.78 -33.24
C CYS A 220 -3.37 63.19 -33.87
N ASP A 221 -3.38 61.88 -34.13
CA ASP A 221 -4.61 61.10 -34.15
C ASP A 221 -4.26 59.66 -33.76
N CYS A 222 -4.70 59.22 -32.60
CA CYS A 222 -4.60 57.82 -32.14
C CYS A 222 -6.02 57.30 -31.99
N SER A 223 -6.71 57.20 -33.12
CA SER A 223 -7.84 56.30 -33.27
C SER A 223 -7.74 55.63 -34.64
N LEU A 224 -8.02 54.32 -34.65
CA LEU A 224 -8.43 53.50 -35.80
C LEU A 224 -7.41 52.88 -36.81
N ASP A 225 -6.16 53.30 -36.96
CA ASP A 225 -5.35 52.78 -38.10
C ASP A 225 -4.52 51.48 -37.89
N TRP A 226 -4.57 50.84 -36.72
CA TRP A 226 -3.84 49.57 -36.49
C TRP A 226 -4.52 48.33 -37.11
N TRP A 227 -5.81 48.39 -37.42
CA TRP A 227 -6.58 47.22 -37.87
C TRP A 227 -6.64 47.01 -39.40
N GLU A 228 -6.40 48.04 -40.22
CA GLU A 228 -6.44 47.87 -41.68
C GLU A 228 -5.18 47.19 -42.27
N ALA A 229 -4.05 47.20 -41.55
CA ALA A 229 -2.82 46.55 -42.01
C ALA A 229 -2.90 45.00 -42.00
N LEU A 230 -3.70 44.40 -41.11
CA LEU A 230 -3.86 42.94 -40.98
C LEU A 230 -4.78 42.33 -42.04
N ASN A 231 -5.65 43.12 -42.68
CA ASN A 231 -6.62 42.59 -43.65
C ASN A 231 -6.03 42.39 -45.05
N SER A 232 -4.83 42.93 -45.33
CA SER A 232 -4.22 42.93 -46.66
C SER A 232 -3.20 41.81 -46.91
N THR A 233 -2.81 41.04 -45.89
CA THR A 233 -1.78 39.99 -46.01
C THR A 233 -2.33 38.55 -46.04
N LEU A 234 -3.65 38.37 -45.91
CA LEU A 234 -4.32 37.05 -45.86
C LEU A 234 -4.90 36.55 -47.19
N ILE A 235 -4.60 37.22 -48.31
CA ILE A 235 -4.96 36.75 -49.66
C ILE A 235 -3.69 36.44 -50.45
N SER A 236 -2.96 35.39 -50.08
CA SER A 236 -2.39 34.44 -51.06
C SER A 236 -1.71 33.27 -50.34
N PHE A 237 -2.19 32.06 -50.65
CA PHE A 237 -1.45 30.82 -50.94
C PHE A 237 -2.28 29.60 -50.54
N ASN A 238 -3.23 29.27 -51.42
CA ASN A 238 -3.74 27.93 -51.59
C ASN A 238 -2.71 27.13 -52.43
N SER A 239 -2.32 25.92 -52.01
CA SER A 239 -2.40 24.71 -52.87
C SER A 239 -1.82 23.43 -52.23
N HIS A 240 -2.72 22.47 -52.05
CA HIS A 240 -2.70 21.03 -52.42
C HIS A 240 -1.66 20.00 -51.94
N SER A 241 -2.26 18.81 -51.69
CA SER A 241 -1.76 17.40 -51.70
C SER A 241 -1.17 16.89 -50.37
N SER A 242 -1.42 15.67 -49.88
CA SER A 242 -2.22 14.52 -50.33
C SER A 242 -2.32 13.49 -49.18
N THR A 243 -3.43 12.75 -49.15
CA THR A 243 -3.78 11.51 -48.41
C THR A 243 -2.67 10.46 -48.21
N THR A 244 -2.68 9.73 -47.08
CA THR A 244 -2.59 8.25 -47.04
C THR A 244 -3.21 7.70 -45.73
N THR A 245 -4.04 6.66 -45.86
CA THR A 245 -4.77 5.89 -44.84
C THR A 245 -3.96 4.70 -44.29
N ALA A 246 -4.24 4.27 -43.05
CA ALA A 246 -4.15 2.85 -42.64
C ALA A 246 -5.02 2.55 -41.40
N ASN A 247 -5.90 1.54 -41.53
CA ASN A 247 -6.78 0.97 -40.50
C ASN A 247 -6.08 -0.16 -39.73
N VAL A 248 -6.42 -0.37 -38.45
CA VAL A 248 -6.54 -1.70 -37.81
C VAL A 248 -7.63 -1.68 -36.73
N THR A 249 -8.50 -2.70 -36.73
CA THR A 249 -9.60 -2.98 -35.80
C THR A 249 -9.23 -4.09 -34.80
N THR A 250 -9.74 -4.04 -33.55
CA THR A 250 -10.69 -5.02 -32.94
C THR A 250 -10.71 -5.05 -31.37
N LYS A 251 -11.95 -4.97 -30.85
CA LYS A 251 -12.64 -5.66 -29.71
C LYS A 251 -12.24 -5.52 -28.21
N ALA A 252 -13.33 -5.32 -27.43
CA ALA A 252 -13.54 -5.48 -25.97
C ALA A 252 -13.69 -6.98 -25.56
N ASP A 253 -13.60 -7.44 -24.30
CA ASP A 253 -14.26 -7.04 -23.03
C ASP A 253 -13.53 -7.53 -21.73
N ASP A 254 -13.88 -6.89 -20.61
CA ASP A 254 -14.05 -7.33 -19.20
C ASP A 254 -12.95 -7.49 -18.10
N ALA A 255 -13.13 -6.62 -17.08
CA ALA A 255 -13.27 -6.85 -15.62
C ALA A 255 -12.05 -6.82 -14.62
N SER A 256 -12.08 -5.75 -13.80
CA SER A 256 -11.83 -5.66 -12.34
C SER A 256 -10.55 -4.99 -11.78
N SER A 257 -10.78 -3.81 -11.17
CA SER A 257 -10.12 -3.21 -9.99
C SER A 257 -8.70 -2.60 -10.07
N PHE A 258 -8.59 -1.49 -9.31
CA PHE A 258 -7.44 -0.64 -8.97
C PHE A 258 -7.00 0.47 -9.94
N LYS A 259 -7.30 1.71 -9.49
CA LYS A 259 -6.79 3.00 -9.97
C LYS A 259 -5.27 2.95 -10.18
N LYS A 260 -4.85 3.27 -11.40
CA LYS A 260 -3.48 3.70 -11.74
C LYS A 260 -3.61 4.89 -12.70
N ILE A 261 -3.49 6.10 -12.17
CA ILE A 261 -3.24 7.28 -13.00
C ILE A 261 -1.73 7.36 -13.17
N THR A 262 -1.27 6.97 -14.35
CA THR A 262 0.06 7.32 -14.84
C THR A 262 -0.07 8.71 -15.45
N VAL A 263 0.40 9.74 -14.74
CA VAL A 263 0.63 11.05 -15.36
C VAL A 263 2.02 11.00 -15.97
N GLY A 264 2.08 10.82 -17.29
CA GLY A 264 3.27 11.12 -18.06
C GLY A 264 3.42 12.63 -18.20
N LEU A 265 4.27 13.23 -17.37
CA LEU A 265 4.82 14.57 -17.57
C LEU A 265 6.32 14.40 -17.81
N GLY A 266 6.74 14.54 -19.06
CA GLY A 266 8.12 14.85 -19.42
C GLY A 266 8.10 16.12 -20.27
N ALA A 267 8.87 17.18 -20.00
CA ALA A 267 9.84 17.38 -18.93
C ALA A 267 10.08 18.90 -18.77
N GLY A 268 10.32 19.35 -17.53
CA GLY A 268 11.48 20.23 -17.30
C GLY A 268 11.31 21.67 -16.83
N VAL A 269 10.56 21.97 -15.75
CA VAL A 269 10.93 23.02 -14.76
C VAL A 269 10.34 22.64 -13.37
N PRO A 270 11.10 22.67 -12.26
CA PRO A 270 10.58 22.38 -10.92
C PRO A 270 9.75 23.54 -10.35
N LEU A 271 8.55 23.24 -9.86
CA LEU A 271 7.86 24.04 -8.84
C LEU A 271 8.73 24.09 -7.57
N THR A 272 9.41 25.21 -7.36
CA THR A 272 9.84 25.65 -6.02
C THR A 272 9.77 27.17 -5.93
N LEU A 273 8.59 27.70 -5.59
CA LEU A 273 8.41 28.91 -4.77
C LEU A 273 6.92 29.16 -4.51
N LEU A 274 6.30 28.28 -3.72
CA LEU A 274 5.12 28.63 -2.93
C LEU A 274 5.00 27.68 -1.74
N GLU A 275 5.74 28.00 -0.68
CA GLU A 275 5.35 27.63 0.68
C GLU A 275 5.52 28.89 1.55
N ILE A 276 4.45 29.65 1.65
CA ILE A 276 4.17 30.49 2.80
C ILE A 276 3.81 29.52 3.92
N THR A 277 4.79 29.17 4.75
CA THR A 277 4.48 28.74 6.12
C THR A 277 4.36 30.01 6.95
N MET A 278 3.14 30.34 7.35
CA MET A 278 2.89 31.17 8.52
C MET A 278 3.17 30.32 9.77
N PRO A 279 4.08 30.73 10.67
CA PRO A 279 3.99 30.35 12.07
C PRO A 279 3.13 31.40 12.78
N GLY A 280 1.94 30.98 13.24
CA GLY A 280 1.19 31.71 14.24
C GLY A 280 1.95 31.73 15.57
N ASP A 281 1.91 32.91 16.21
CA ASP A 281 2.31 33.26 17.57
C ASP A 281 3.81 33.27 17.93
N GLY A 282 4.43 34.41 17.61
CA GLY A 282 4.92 35.37 18.61
C GLY A 282 6.00 34.93 19.61
N PHE A 283 7.19 35.54 19.51
CA PHE A 283 7.75 36.51 20.50
C PHE A 283 9.23 36.74 20.15
N MET A 284 9.63 37.97 19.80
CA MET A 284 10.14 38.96 20.76
C MET A 284 11.17 38.35 21.73
N CYS A 285 12.45 38.43 21.38
CA CYS A 285 13.52 38.43 22.38
C CYS A 285 13.67 39.87 22.89
N GLY A 286 13.07 40.12 24.05
CA GLY A 286 13.10 41.41 24.74
C GLY A 286 14.44 41.70 25.40
N ARG A 287 14.66 42.99 25.70
CA ARG A 287 15.55 43.41 26.79
C ARG A 287 14.94 42.92 28.13
N ARG A 288 15.83 42.51 29.04
CA ARG A 288 15.62 42.20 30.47
C ARG A 288 14.59 43.17 31.12
N HIS A 289 13.74 42.77 32.07
CA HIS A 289 14.13 42.29 33.41
C HIS A 289 12.93 41.72 34.23
N VAL A 290 13.22 40.65 35.01
CA VAL A 290 12.68 40.22 36.33
C VAL A 290 11.20 39.81 36.51
N ARG A 291 10.99 38.47 36.54
CA ARG A 291 10.31 37.62 37.54
C ARG A 291 9.38 38.27 38.60
N ALA A 292 8.10 37.84 38.66
CA ALA A 292 7.47 37.23 39.85
C ALA A 292 6.04 36.70 39.57
N LYS A 293 5.63 35.74 40.42
CA LYS A 293 4.50 34.77 40.36
C LYS A 293 3.07 35.34 40.55
N GLY A 294 2.10 34.52 40.12
CA GLY A 294 0.72 34.41 40.68
C GLY A 294 -0.31 35.21 39.89
N GLY A 295 -1.50 34.75 39.51
CA GLY A 295 -2.32 33.62 39.93
C GLY A 295 -3.77 34.13 40.08
N SER A 296 -4.69 33.62 39.24
CA SER A 296 -6.17 33.50 39.41
C SER A 296 -7.03 34.68 39.90
N GLY A 297 -8.17 34.93 39.21
CA GLY A 297 -9.44 35.25 39.88
C GLY A 297 -10.24 36.48 39.42
N ILE A 298 -11.23 36.24 38.55
CA ILE A 298 -12.64 36.71 38.49
C ILE A 298 -13.07 37.99 39.28
N TYR A 299 -13.72 38.97 38.61
CA TYR A 299 -15.12 39.47 38.83
C TYR A 299 -15.41 40.83 38.15
N GLN A 300 -16.37 40.81 37.21
CA GLN A 300 -17.59 41.64 37.09
C GLN A 300 -17.60 43.17 37.37
N GLN A 301 -18.14 43.88 36.36
CA GLN A 301 -19.27 44.82 36.40
C GLN A 301 -19.11 46.33 36.74
N ILE A 302 -19.90 47.10 35.97
CA ILE A 302 -20.69 48.31 36.30
C ILE A 302 -20.16 49.69 35.83
N GLU A 303 -20.94 50.21 34.85
CA GLU A 303 -21.57 51.54 34.69
C GLU A 303 -20.77 52.86 34.61
N THR A 304 -21.05 53.54 33.49
CA THR A 304 -21.36 54.98 33.28
C THR A 304 -21.05 56.00 34.38
N GLN A 305 -20.42 57.12 33.99
CA GLN A 305 -21.00 58.49 34.10
C GLN A 305 -20.09 59.62 33.57
N THR A 306 -20.68 60.44 32.69
CA THR A 306 -20.67 61.92 32.57
C THR A 306 -19.43 62.81 32.86
N SER A 307 -19.07 63.61 31.85
CA SER A 307 -19.02 65.09 31.80
C SER A 307 -18.30 65.89 32.90
N THR A 308 -17.26 66.66 32.56
CA THR A 308 -17.20 68.16 32.60
C THR A 308 -15.76 68.72 32.46
N ASP A 309 -15.67 69.82 31.70
CA ASP A 309 -14.60 70.84 31.54
C ASP A 309 -14.45 71.74 32.82
N PRO A 310 -13.70 72.89 32.90
CA PRO A 310 -12.65 73.52 32.05
C PRO A 310 -11.49 74.31 32.78
N HIS A 311 -10.61 74.97 31.98
CA HIS A 311 -9.86 76.26 32.19
C HIS A 311 -8.60 76.31 33.11
N THR A 312 -7.49 77.07 32.90
CA THR A 312 -7.06 78.19 32.00
C THR A 312 -5.57 78.53 32.27
N GLY A 313 -4.85 79.23 31.35
CA GLY A 313 -3.90 80.30 31.74
C GLY A 313 -2.57 80.52 30.98
N ASN A 314 -2.62 81.36 29.92
CA ASN A 314 -1.75 82.51 29.55
C ASN A 314 -0.22 82.43 29.21
N MET A 315 0.06 82.69 27.91
CA MET A 315 0.73 83.86 27.27
C MET A 315 2.18 84.30 27.60
N ALA A 316 2.98 84.41 26.52
CA ALA A 316 4.37 84.89 26.32
C ALA A 316 4.55 86.44 26.52
N PRO A 317 5.58 87.18 26.01
CA PRO A 317 6.84 86.93 25.25
C PRO A 317 8.03 87.88 25.71
N PRO A 318 8.92 88.48 24.87
CA PRO A 318 9.92 88.04 23.85
C PRO A 318 11.38 88.57 24.03
N SER A 319 12.25 88.28 23.03
CA SER A 319 13.23 89.13 22.29
C SER A 319 14.77 89.09 22.56
N SER A 320 15.47 88.42 21.59
CA SER A 320 16.57 88.86 20.66
C SER A 320 17.98 89.35 21.08
N GLU A 321 19.00 88.55 20.67
CA GLU A 321 20.25 88.87 19.90
C GLU A 321 21.37 89.83 20.43
N PRO A 322 22.61 89.94 19.84
CA PRO A 322 23.44 89.01 19.01
C PRO A 322 25.02 89.09 19.23
N ALA A 323 25.76 88.29 18.41
CA ALA A 323 27.09 88.53 17.74
C ALA A 323 28.48 88.38 18.43
N SER A 324 29.41 87.61 17.81
CA SER A 324 30.67 88.09 17.15
C SER A 324 31.79 87.01 16.99
N ASP A 325 32.57 87.14 15.91
CA ASP A 325 33.59 86.26 15.29
C ASP A 325 34.95 86.06 16.01
N LYS A 326 35.67 84.97 15.68
CA LYS A 326 37.13 84.98 15.36
C LYS A 326 37.66 83.67 14.73
N VAL A 327 38.57 83.84 13.77
CA VAL A 327 39.25 82.85 12.91
C VAL A 327 40.64 82.47 13.49
N GLN A 328 41.10 81.20 13.40
CA GLN A 328 42.24 80.71 12.58
C GLN A 328 42.92 79.39 13.07
N HIS A 329 43.01 78.44 12.14
CA HIS A 329 43.90 77.27 11.94
C HIS A 329 44.56 76.49 13.10
N GLY A 330 44.24 75.19 13.15
CA GLY A 330 45.05 74.14 13.79
C GLY A 330 44.61 72.73 13.34
N LEU A 331 45.56 71.96 12.81
CA LEU A 331 45.39 70.62 12.23
C LEU A 331 44.98 69.57 13.29
N THR A 332 43.80 68.96 13.20
CA THR A 332 43.49 67.70 13.92
C THR A 332 42.33 66.90 13.29
N LYS A 333 42.64 65.63 12.98
CA LYS A 333 41.82 64.41 12.75
C LYS A 333 40.30 64.55 12.46
N PRO A 334 39.76 63.85 11.42
CA PRO A 334 38.32 63.80 11.20
C PRO A 334 37.63 63.02 12.32
N THR A 335 36.78 63.73 13.05
CA THR A 335 35.82 63.19 14.00
C THR A 335 34.74 62.41 13.25
N LYS A 336 34.36 61.27 13.83
CA LYS A 336 33.49 60.23 13.28
C LYS A 336 32.19 60.78 12.68
N ALA A 337 31.96 60.47 11.41
CA ALA A 337 30.62 60.39 10.84
C ALA A 337 29.83 59.27 11.53
N GLU A 338 28.61 59.58 11.95
CA GLU A 338 27.65 58.63 12.49
C GLU A 338 27.40 57.50 11.49
N LYS A 339 27.70 56.27 11.90
CA LYS A 339 27.31 55.07 11.18
C LYS A 339 25.81 54.86 11.36
N GLY A 340 25.04 55.28 10.36
CA GLY A 340 23.71 54.72 10.11
C GLY A 340 23.83 53.19 10.04
N LYS A 341 22.96 52.50 10.77
CA LYS A 341 22.88 51.03 10.78
C LYS A 341 22.50 50.53 9.39
N MET A 342 23.51 50.18 8.61
CA MET A 342 23.38 49.45 7.35
C MET A 342 22.84 48.05 7.67
N GLY A 343 21.63 47.75 7.19
CA GLY A 343 21.06 46.41 7.25
C GLY A 343 22.02 45.41 6.63
N HIS A 344 22.27 44.30 7.33
CA HIS A 344 23.26 43.31 6.94
C HIS A 344 22.75 42.57 5.69
N ASP A 345 23.30 42.88 4.50
CA ASP A 345 22.87 42.28 3.24
C ASP A 345 23.28 40.80 3.17
N TRP A 346 22.28 39.91 3.19
CA TRP A 346 22.48 38.46 3.20
C TRP A 346 22.89 37.90 1.83
N LYS A 347 22.68 38.66 0.74
CA LYS A 347 22.94 38.20 -0.64
C LYS A 347 24.44 38.16 -0.96
N GLU A 348 25.26 39.00 -0.31
CA GLU A 348 26.70 39.08 -0.57
C GLU A 348 27.55 38.05 0.21
N SER A 349 26.94 37.07 0.89
CA SER A 349 27.66 36.15 1.79
C SER A 349 27.27 34.68 1.59
N TRP A 350 28.21 33.75 1.82
CA TRP A 350 27.96 32.28 1.83
C TRP A 350 27.18 31.76 3.05
N LYS A 351 26.55 32.65 3.83
CA LYS A 351 25.93 32.30 5.12
C LYS A 351 24.69 31.42 4.93
N TRP A 352 23.90 31.68 3.89
CA TRP A 352 22.71 30.91 3.58
C TRP A 352 23.05 29.48 3.13
N GLU A 353 24.03 29.35 2.24
CA GLU A 353 24.52 28.07 1.75
C GLU A 353 25.19 27.25 2.87
N ALA A 354 25.91 27.91 3.79
CA ALA A 354 26.49 27.26 4.96
C ALA A 354 25.42 26.77 5.96
N ALA A 355 24.34 27.54 6.15
CA ALA A 355 23.21 27.11 6.98
C ALA A 355 22.51 25.90 6.38
N ALA A 356 22.24 25.90 5.07
CA ALA A 356 21.65 24.77 4.36
C ALA A 356 22.56 23.53 4.38
N ALA A 357 23.87 23.69 4.17
CA ALA A 357 24.84 22.59 4.29
C ALA A 357 24.86 22.01 5.72
N SER A 358 24.75 22.86 6.74
CA SER A 358 24.68 22.41 8.14
C SER A 358 23.40 21.62 8.42
N LEU A 359 22.25 22.10 7.92
CA LEU A 359 20.97 21.40 8.02
C LEU A 359 21.02 20.02 7.36
N ASN A 360 21.68 19.91 6.20
CA ASN A 360 21.86 18.64 5.51
C ASN A 360 22.71 17.64 6.32
N VAL A 361 23.80 18.09 6.95
CA VAL A 361 24.61 17.24 7.85
C VAL A 361 23.82 16.78 9.07
N ILE A 362 23.01 17.66 9.66
CA ILE A 362 22.11 17.33 10.77
C ILE A 362 21.06 16.31 10.31
N GLY A 363 20.46 16.52 9.13
CA GLY A 363 19.49 15.60 8.53
C GLY A 363 20.04 14.19 8.35
N LEU A 364 21.29 14.07 7.87
CA LEU A 364 21.98 12.77 7.76
C LEU A 364 22.20 12.11 9.14
N GLY A 365 22.58 12.89 10.16
CA GLY A 365 22.75 12.39 11.52
C GLY A 365 21.43 11.87 12.12
N LEU A 366 20.35 12.62 11.94
CA LEU A 366 19.00 12.21 12.37
C LEU A 366 18.54 10.94 11.64
N LEU A 367 18.80 10.86 10.33
CA LEU A 367 18.50 9.69 9.53
C LEU A 367 19.21 8.44 10.08
N ILE A 368 20.53 8.51 10.28
CA ILE A 368 21.31 7.37 10.79
C ILE A 368 20.84 6.98 12.19
N SER A 369 20.59 7.94 13.07
CA SER A 369 20.07 7.67 14.42
C SER A 369 18.69 6.99 14.39
N PHE A 370 17.80 7.43 13.51
CA PHE A 370 16.50 6.82 13.31
C PHE A 370 16.62 5.37 12.84
N LEU A 371 17.46 5.14 11.81
CA LEU A 371 17.68 3.81 11.25
C LEU A 371 18.31 2.84 12.24
N CYS A 372 19.29 3.28 13.05
CA CYS A 372 19.86 2.48 14.12
C CYS A 372 18.82 2.04 15.16
N LYS A 373 17.85 2.91 15.47
CA LYS A 373 16.83 2.63 16.50
C LYS A 373 15.80 1.59 16.05
N ILE A 374 15.43 1.58 14.77
CA ILE A 374 14.39 0.70 14.22
C ILE A 374 14.94 -0.60 13.63
N ASN A 375 16.27 -0.75 13.52
CA ASN A 375 16.84 -1.93 12.90
C ASN A 375 16.59 -3.17 13.78
N CYS A 376 16.11 -4.24 13.16
CA CYS A 376 15.78 -5.51 13.80
C CYS A 376 14.66 -5.43 14.85
N THR A 377 13.79 -4.41 14.80
CA THR A 377 12.60 -4.34 15.66
C THR A 377 11.37 -4.94 14.95
N PRO A 378 10.45 -5.60 15.68
CA PRO A 378 9.17 -6.01 15.14
C PRO A 378 8.36 -4.81 14.65
N TYR A 379 7.64 -4.96 13.55
CA TYR A 379 6.73 -3.93 13.06
C TYR A 379 5.54 -3.71 14.02
N ALA A 380 5.14 -4.76 14.77
CA ALA A 380 4.05 -4.68 15.75
C ALA A 380 4.34 -3.70 16.90
N ASP A 381 5.62 -3.48 17.24
CA ASP A 381 6.02 -2.52 18.28
C ASP A 381 5.91 -1.05 17.80
N TRP A 382 5.65 -0.83 16.51
CA TRP A 382 5.49 0.49 15.94
C TRP A 382 4.11 1.08 16.28
N GLN A 383 4.04 1.91 17.31
CA GLN A 383 2.80 2.55 17.77
C GLN A 383 2.56 3.97 17.21
N HIS A 384 3.38 4.45 16.27
CA HIS A 384 3.26 5.80 15.73
C HIS A 384 2.35 5.87 14.49
N THR A 385 1.62 6.96 14.33
CA THR A 385 0.68 7.18 13.22
C THR A 385 1.35 7.20 11.85
N ALA A 386 2.56 7.76 11.76
CA ALA A 386 3.33 7.79 10.52
C ALA A 386 4.08 6.46 10.34
N SER A 387 4.07 5.88 9.14
CA SER A 387 4.85 4.66 8.87
C SER A 387 6.37 4.94 8.92
N PRO A 388 7.23 3.94 9.19
CA PRO A 388 8.68 4.11 9.13
C PRO A 388 9.17 4.66 7.78
N ASN A 389 8.53 4.26 6.67
CA ASN A 389 8.81 4.77 5.32
C ASN A 389 8.45 6.25 5.18
N THR A 390 7.35 6.68 5.81
CA THR A 390 6.94 8.09 5.81
C THR A 390 7.97 8.96 6.52
N VAL A 391 8.43 8.55 7.70
CA VAL A 391 9.46 9.27 8.48
C VAL A 391 10.77 9.36 7.68
N LEU A 392 11.19 8.24 7.09
CA LEU A 392 12.36 8.18 6.20
C LEU A 392 12.23 9.17 5.03
N SER A 393 11.09 9.15 4.33
CA SER A 393 10.83 10.02 3.18
C SER A 393 10.90 11.50 3.56
N ILE A 394 10.33 11.90 4.70
CA ILE A 394 10.37 13.29 5.19
C ILE A 394 11.82 13.74 5.42
N ILE A 395 12.60 12.94 6.17
CA ILE A 395 14.00 13.29 6.49
C ILE A 395 14.84 13.40 5.21
N VAL A 396 14.69 12.45 4.29
CA VAL A 396 15.41 12.46 3.01
C VAL A 396 15.01 13.64 2.14
N THR A 397 13.72 13.96 2.04
CA THR A 397 13.22 15.09 1.25
C THR A 397 13.78 16.42 1.74
N ILE A 398 13.75 16.65 3.06
CA ILE A 398 14.33 17.86 3.69
C ILE A 398 15.84 17.92 3.45
N SER A 399 16.54 16.79 3.62
CA SER A 399 18.00 16.71 3.41
C SER A 399 18.37 16.99 1.95
N LYS A 400 17.62 16.44 0.99
CA LYS A 400 17.79 16.68 -0.45
C LYS A 400 17.57 18.15 -0.81
N ALA A 401 16.52 18.79 -0.28
CA ALA A 401 16.28 20.21 -0.50
C ALA A 401 17.44 21.06 0.06
N ALA A 402 17.86 20.77 1.29
CA ALA A 402 19.00 21.43 1.93
C ALA A 402 20.33 21.22 1.19
N LEU A 403 20.51 20.05 0.56
CA LEU A 403 21.66 19.73 -0.29
C LEU A 403 21.71 20.57 -1.58
N LEU A 404 20.57 20.79 -2.21
CA LEU A 404 20.50 21.48 -3.51
C LEU A 404 20.78 22.98 -3.41
N VAL A 405 20.48 23.61 -2.27
CA VAL A 405 20.77 25.04 -2.03
C VAL A 405 22.25 25.40 -2.24
N PRO A 406 23.23 24.79 -1.54
CA PRO A 406 24.64 25.07 -1.79
C PRO A 406 25.11 24.58 -3.16
N VAL A 407 24.57 23.49 -3.71
CA VAL A 407 24.97 22.98 -5.05
C VAL A 407 24.60 23.99 -6.14
N SER A 408 23.35 24.47 -6.16
CA SER A 408 22.88 25.48 -7.10
C SER A 408 23.63 26.80 -6.90
N GLY A 409 23.78 27.26 -5.65
CA GLY A 409 24.52 28.49 -5.35
C GLY A 409 26.01 28.44 -5.78
N CYS A 410 26.67 27.29 -5.64
CA CYS A 410 28.03 27.09 -6.12
C CYS A 410 28.09 27.13 -7.65
N LEU A 411 27.21 26.40 -8.33
CA LEU A 411 27.17 26.37 -9.80
C LEU A 411 26.92 27.77 -10.38
N SER A 412 25.97 28.53 -9.81
CA SER A 412 25.72 29.92 -10.23
C SER A 412 26.90 30.86 -9.96
N GLN A 413 27.72 30.61 -8.92
CA GLN A 413 28.91 31.42 -8.65
C GLN A 413 30.09 31.04 -9.57
N LEU A 414 30.26 29.76 -9.88
CA LEU A 414 31.33 29.26 -10.76
C LEU A 414 31.20 29.83 -12.17
N LYS A 415 29.96 30.00 -12.65
CA LYS A 415 29.63 30.76 -13.87
C LYS A 415 30.44 32.05 -14.00
N TRP A 416 30.45 32.88 -12.94
CA TRP A 416 31.17 34.17 -12.95
C TRP A 416 32.68 34.04 -12.79
N ASN A 417 33.16 32.99 -12.13
CA ASN A 417 34.59 32.76 -11.94
C ASN A 417 35.27 32.38 -13.27
N GLN A 418 34.56 31.69 -14.16
CA GLN A 418 35.08 31.18 -15.44
C GLN A 418 35.44 32.30 -16.43
N TYR A 419 34.62 33.35 -16.53
CA TYR A 419 34.81 34.50 -17.44
C TYR A 419 36.03 35.38 -17.12
N ARG A 420 36.84 35.02 -16.12
CA ARG A 420 38.18 35.62 -15.94
C ARG A 420 39.16 35.20 -17.04
N ASN A 421 38.90 34.08 -17.69
CA ASN A 421 39.59 33.65 -18.89
C ASN A 421 38.65 33.81 -20.09
N PRO A 422 39.19 33.98 -21.31
CA PRO A 422 38.36 34.03 -22.51
C PRO A 422 37.68 32.68 -22.72
N VAL A 423 36.35 32.67 -22.64
CA VAL A 423 35.48 31.49 -22.82
C VAL A 423 34.24 31.87 -23.64
N PRO A 424 33.58 30.89 -24.31
CA PRO A 424 32.40 31.17 -25.12
C PRO A 424 31.29 31.85 -24.32
N LEU A 425 30.54 32.76 -24.94
CA LEU A 425 29.41 33.43 -24.30
C LEU A 425 28.27 32.46 -23.95
N TYR A 426 28.10 31.38 -24.73
CA TYR A 426 27.09 30.35 -24.52
C TYR A 426 27.23 29.62 -23.17
N ASP A 427 28.46 29.50 -22.64
CA ASP A 427 28.74 28.84 -21.35
C ASP A 427 27.97 29.48 -20.19
N MET A 428 27.74 30.80 -20.26
CA MET A 428 26.95 31.55 -19.29
C MET A 428 25.52 31.01 -19.18
N GLN A 429 24.89 30.73 -20.32
CA GLN A 429 23.53 30.21 -20.40
C GLN A 429 23.48 28.74 -20.00
N ALA A 430 24.43 27.93 -20.48
CA ALA A 430 24.48 26.49 -20.18
C ALA A 430 24.64 26.23 -18.67
N ILE A 431 25.55 26.96 -17.99
CA ILE A 431 25.74 26.84 -16.54
C ILE A 431 24.54 27.38 -15.77
N ASP A 432 23.90 28.46 -16.25
CA ASP A 432 22.69 28.98 -15.62
C ASP A 432 21.52 28.00 -15.71
N GLN A 433 21.29 27.40 -16.89
CA GLN A 433 20.31 26.32 -17.08
C GLN A 433 20.62 25.11 -16.19
N ALA A 434 21.88 24.72 -16.07
CA ALA A 434 22.30 23.64 -15.18
C ALA A 434 22.03 23.92 -13.69
N SER A 435 22.03 25.20 -13.28
CA SER A 435 21.78 25.58 -11.88
C SER A 435 20.31 25.52 -11.49
N ARG A 436 19.41 25.49 -12.48
CA ARG A 436 17.94 25.48 -12.32
C ARG A 436 17.34 24.08 -12.30
N GLY A 437 18.10 23.06 -12.70
CA GLY A 437 17.57 21.69 -12.66
C GLY A 437 18.49 20.61 -13.25
N PRO A 438 18.10 19.34 -13.07
CA PRO A 438 18.90 18.19 -13.49
C PRO A 438 19.00 18.06 -15.01
N TRP A 439 18.02 18.55 -15.79
CA TRP A 439 18.08 18.48 -17.25
C TRP A 439 19.18 19.36 -17.83
N GLY A 440 19.27 20.63 -17.40
CA GLY A 440 20.37 21.52 -17.81
C GLY A 440 21.73 21.00 -17.32
N ALA A 441 21.78 20.37 -16.14
CA ALA A 441 23.02 19.78 -15.63
C ALA A 441 23.43 18.54 -16.43
N LEU A 442 22.47 17.72 -16.86
CA LEU A 442 22.70 16.59 -17.74
C LEU A 442 23.15 17.06 -19.12
N GLU A 443 22.53 18.10 -19.66
CA GLU A 443 22.94 18.73 -20.92
C GLU A 443 24.40 19.20 -20.85
N LEU A 444 24.78 19.87 -19.76
CA LEU A 444 26.17 20.31 -19.53
C LEU A 444 27.17 19.15 -19.44
N LEU A 445 26.76 17.97 -18.94
CA LEU A 445 27.62 16.77 -18.82
C LEU A 445 27.66 15.93 -20.11
N TRP A 446 26.53 15.80 -20.80
CA TRP A 446 26.35 14.96 -21.98
C TRP A 446 26.81 15.67 -23.25
N ILE A 447 26.57 16.98 -23.36
CA ILE A 447 27.09 17.85 -24.41
C ILE A 447 28.49 18.30 -24.03
N GLY A 448 29.34 17.34 -23.67
CA GLY A 448 30.79 17.47 -23.60
C GLY A 448 31.36 17.69 -25.00
N ILE A 449 30.96 18.78 -25.65
CA ILE A 449 31.59 19.30 -26.84
C ILE A 449 33.05 19.57 -26.43
N PRO A 450 34.05 19.11 -27.19
CA PRO A 450 35.47 19.40 -26.97
C PRO A 450 35.84 20.90 -26.92
N GLN A 451 34.86 21.81 -27.02
CA GLN A 451 34.99 23.26 -27.08
C GLN A 451 34.70 23.96 -25.73
N LEU A 452 33.97 23.34 -24.78
CA LEU A 452 33.69 23.95 -23.47
C LEU A 452 34.85 23.69 -22.49
N ARG A 453 35.63 24.72 -22.17
CA ARG A 453 36.71 24.66 -21.16
C ARG A 453 36.15 24.80 -19.75
N MET A 454 35.42 23.79 -19.28
CA MET A 454 34.83 23.79 -17.93
C MET A 454 35.83 23.40 -16.85
N ASP A 455 35.75 24.06 -15.70
CA ASP A 455 36.54 23.70 -14.53
C ASP A 455 35.97 22.46 -13.81
N ALA A 456 36.84 21.74 -13.08
CA ALA A 456 36.44 20.51 -12.42
C ALA A 456 35.34 20.71 -11.35
N LEU A 457 35.25 21.92 -10.77
CA LEU A 457 34.22 22.26 -9.80
C LEU A 457 32.84 22.42 -10.44
N THR A 458 32.74 23.00 -11.64
CA THR A 458 31.48 23.14 -12.38
C THR A 458 30.96 21.77 -12.80
N LEU A 459 31.85 20.89 -13.27
CA LEU A 459 31.50 19.50 -13.60
C LEU A 459 31.04 18.72 -12.37
N ALA A 460 31.73 18.87 -11.23
CA ALA A 460 31.33 18.23 -9.98
C ALA A 460 29.96 18.74 -9.50
N ALA A 461 29.70 20.04 -9.59
CA ALA A 461 28.42 20.63 -9.22
C ALA A 461 27.27 20.13 -10.12
N ALA A 462 27.48 20.09 -11.44
CA ALA A 462 26.49 19.54 -12.37
C ALA A 462 26.22 18.05 -12.12
N PHE A 463 27.26 17.26 -11.86
CA PHE A 463 27.13 15.85 -11.49
C PHE A 463 26.30 15.69 -10.21
N MET A 464 26.53 16.52 -9.20
CA MET A 464 25.76 16.49 -7.95
C MET A 464 24.28 16.83 -8.16
N THR A 465 23.96 17.79 -9.04
CA THR A 465 22.57 18.10 -9.40
C THR A 465 21.86 16.91 -10.04
N VAL A 466 22.54 16.16 -10.92
CA VAL A 466 22.01 14.93 -11.52
C VAL A 466 21.89 13.81 -10.48
N LEU A 467 22.91 13.62 -9.64
CA LEU A 467 22.94 12.62 -8.58
C LEU A 467 21.79 12.79 -7.58
N ALA A 468 21.36 14.04 -7.34
CA ALA A 468 20.24 14.34 -6.45
C ALA A 468 18.91 13.70 -6.90
N VAL A 469 18.73 13.40 -8.20
CA VAL A 469 17.54 12.69 -8.70
C VAL A 469 17.49 11.25 -8.21
N ALA A 470 18.65 10.59 -8.03
CA ALA A 470 18.72 9.21 -7.58
C ALA A 470 18.50 9.04 -6.07
N ILE A 471 18.45 10.13 -5.28
CA ILE A 471 18.31 10.06 -3.83
C ILE A 471 16.99 9.38 -3.41
N ASP A 472 15.87 9.74 -4.04
CA ASP A 472 14.54 9.22 -3.68
C ASP A 472 14.38 7.71 -3.93
N PRO A 473 14.71 7.15 -5.12
CA PRO A 473 14.62 5.71 -5.35
C PRO A 473 15.58 4.91 -4.46
N PHE A 474 16.74 5.46 -4.11
CA PHE A 474 17.66 4.80 -3.18
C PHE A 474 17.14 4.82 -1.75
N ALA A 475 16.49 5.92 -1.34
CA ALA A 475 15.87 6.01 -0.02
C ALA A 475 14.78 4.95 0.16
N GLN A 476 13.98 4.66 -0.87
CA GLN A 476 12.98 3.59 -0.83
C GLN A 476 13.59 2.20 -0.56
N GLN A 477 14.84 1.96 -0.94
CA GLN A 477 15.52 0.67 -0.74
C GLN A 477 16.17 0.49 0.64
N ILE A 478 16.22 1.55 1.46
CA ILE A 478 16.84 1.51 2.80
C ILE A 478 16.07 0.58 3.74
N LEU A 479 14.74 0.53 3.65
CA LEU A 479 13.90 -0.28 4.53
C LEU A 479 13.38 -1.54 3.81
N ALA A 480 13.50 -2.67 4.49
CA ALA A 480 12.92 -3.94 4.09
C ALA A 480 12.07 -4.51 5.22
N PHE A 481 11.03 -5.25 4.85
CA PHE A 481 10.08 -5.84 5.81
C PHE A 481 10.03 -7.37 5.65
N PRO A 482 11.11 -8.10 5.98
CA PRO A 482 11.09 -9.56 5.95
C PRO A 482 10.12 -10.13 6.99
N SER A 483 9.45 -11.23 6.63
CA SER A 483 8.62 -12.02 7.54
C SER A 483 9.48 -13.10 8.21
N HIS A 484 9.32 -13.24 9.53
CA HIS A 484 9.96 -14.28 10.32
C HIS A 484 8.91 -15.08 11.08
N ILE A 485 9.14 -16.38 11.21
CA ILE A 485 8.31 -17.26 12.03
C ILE A 485 8.85 -17.18 13.46
N VAL A 486 8.04 -16.68 14.38
CA VAL A 486 8.40 -16.51 15.80
C VAL A 486 7.42 -17.27 16.69
N GLN A 487 7.87 -17.69 17.88
CA GLN A 487 7.02 -18.37 18.84
C GLN A 487 6.01 -17.39 19.44
N GLY A 488 4.72 -17.70 19.31
CA GLY A 488 3.63 -16.91 19.87
C GLY A 488 3.37 -17.31 21.33
N PHE A 489 3.85 -16.51 22.29
CA PHE A 489 3.62 -16.78 23.72
C PHE A 489 2.18 -16.53 24.19
N ASN A 490 1.41 -15.73 23.45
CA ASN A 490 0.00 -15.44 23.74
C ASN A 490 -0.96 -16.41 23.02
N GLU A 491 -0.43 -17.36 22.26
CA GLU A 491 -1.21 -18.30 21.46
C GLU A 491 -1.38 -19.61 22.22
N THR A 492 -2.53 -20.26 22.03
CA THR A 492 -2.82 -21.57 22.64
C THR A 492 -2.45 -22.70 21.69
N ALA A 493 -1.61 -23.61 22.17
CA ALA A 493 -1.28 -24.86 21.49
C ALA A 493 -1.36 -26.01 22.49
N SER A 494 -2.32 -26.91 22.30
CA SER A 494 -2.43 -28.14 23.08
C SER A 494 -2.94 -29.31 22.24
N ILE A 495 -2.44 -30.50 22.54
CA ILE A 495 -2.93 -31.75 21.97
C ILE A 495 -3.50 -32.63 23.07
N GLN A 496 -4.63 -33.27 22.80
CA GLN A 496 -5.39 -34.02 23.79
C GLN A 496 -4.83 -35.45 23.92
N ALA A 497 -4.63 -35.88 25.17
CA ALA A 497 -4.25 -37.23 25.57
C ALA A 497 -5.20 -37.75 26.65
N ALA A 498 -5.48 -39.04 26.66
CA ALA A 498 -6.36 -39.68 27.63
C ALA A 498 -5.54 -40.51 28.64
N HIS A 499 -5.79 -40.29 29.93
CA HIS A 499 -5.32 -41.19 30.99
C HIS A 499 -6.47 -41.87 31.74
N LYS A 500 -7.64 -41.22 31.75
CA LYS A 500 -8.88 -41.71 32.35
C LYS A 500 -10.02 -41.51 31.37
N TYR A 501 -10.88 -42.51 31.22
CA TYR A 501 -12.13 -42.41 30.48
C TYR A 501 -13.30 -42.69 31.42
N VAL A 502 -14.21 -41.73 31.53
CA VAL A 502 -15.45 -41.86 32.28
C VAL A 502 -16.62 -41.41 31.43
N TYR A 503 -17.65 -42.26 31.35
CA TYR A 503 -18.95 -41.88 30.83
C TYR A 503 -19.92 -41.54 31.97
N ARG A 504 -20.09 -40.23 32.26
CA ARG A 504 -21.11 -39.77 33.22
C ARG A 504 -22.49 -39.79 32.57
N GLN A 505 -23.24 -40.87 32.76
CA GLN A 505 -24.68 -40.85 32.46
C GLN A 505 -25.36 -39.82 33.38
N LYS A 506 -26.01 -38.80 32.80
CA LYS A 506 -27.03 -38.05 33.54
C LYS A 506 -28.19 -39.02 33.76
N LEU A 507 -28.25 -39.61 34.94
CA LEU A 507 -29.30 -40.51 35.40
C LEU A 507 -30.68 -39.89 35.14
N TYR A 508 -31.31 -40.27 34.03
CA TYR A 508 -32.76 -40.23 33.85
C TYR A 508 -33.24 -41.66 34.04
N ASN A 509 -33.87 -41.91 35.18
CA ASN A 509 -34.68 -43.07 35.57
C ASN A 509 -34.43 -44.39 34.81
N ASN A 510 -33.68 -45.30 35.44
CA ASN A 510 -33.77 -46.79 35.44
C ASN A 510 -34.14 -47.62 34.19
N GLU A 511 -34.27 -47.08 32.97
CA GLU A 511 -34.61 -47.85 31.76
C GLU A 511 -33.41 -48.06 30.81
N PHE A 512 -32.28 -47.41 31.05
CA PHE A 512 -31.09 -47.49 30.17
C PHE A 512 -29.78 -47.71 30.95
N SER A 513 -29.80 -48.62 31.92
CA SER A 513 -28.61 -49.04 32.67
C SER A 513 -27.89 -50.16 31.91
N GLY A 514 -26.82 -49.84 31.17
CA GLY A 514 -25.94 -50.84 30.53
C GLY A 514 -25.46 -50.51 29.10
N SER A 515 -25.95 -49.44 28.48
CA SER A 515 -25.61 -49.13 27.09
C SER A 515 -24.29 -48.38 26.95
N LEU A 516 -23.50 -48.75 25.93
CA LEU A 516 -22.25 -48.07 25.55
C LEU A 516 -22.52 -46.59 25.25
N ALA A 517 -21.58 -45.73 25.64
CA ALA A 517 -21.67 -44.29 25.36
C ALA A 517 -21.91 -44.04 23.85
N PRO A 518 -22.87 -43.18 23.46
CA PRO A 518 -23.17 -42.92 22.05
C PRO A 518 -21.96 -42.46 21.23
N SER A 519 -21.03 -41.71 21.83
CA SER A 519 -19.77 -41.29 21.19
C SER A 519 -18.85 -42.48 20.89
N MET A 520 -18.71 -43.42 21.83
CA MET A 520 -17.92 -44.63 21.62
C MET A 520 -18.57 -45.53 20.57
N LEU A 521 -19.90 -45.73 20.62
CA LEU A 521 -20.62 -46.49 19.58
C LEU A 521 -20.47 -45.84 18.19
N SER A 522 -20.64 -44.52 18.10
CA SER A 522 -20.47 -43.76 16.86
C SER A 522 -19.05 -43.90 16.30
N SER A 523 -18.04 -43.96 17.16
CA SER A 523 -16.64 -44.18 16.75
C SER A 523 -16.39 -45.57 16.16
N ILE A 524 -17.04 -46.61 16.71
CA ILE A 524 -16.97 -47.97 16.16
C ILE A 524 -17.57 -47.99 14.76
N ILE A 525 -18.77 -47.42 14.60
CA ILE A 525 -19.48 -47.39 13.31
C ILE A 525 -18.73 -46.53 12.27
N SER A 526 -18.23 -45.36 12.66
CA SER A 526 -17.49 -44.47 11.75
C SER A 526 -16.16 -45.08 11.32
N GLY A 527 -15.48 -45.80 12.23
CA GLY A 527 -14.29 -46.55 11.91
C GLY A 527 -14.56 -47.72 10.95
N LEU A 528 -15.67 -48.44 11.15
CA LEU A 528 -16.14 -49.50 10.24
C LEU A 528 -16.51 -48.94 8.86
N ALA A 529 -17.12 -47.76 8.81
CA ALA A 529 -17.41 -47.07 7.56
C ALA A 529 -16.17 -46.40 6.93
N GLN A 530 -15.02 -46.38 7.64
CA GLN A 530 -13.80 -45.64 7.25
C GLN A 530 -14.05 -44.15 6.98
N THR A 531 -15.01 -43.55 7.70
CA THR A 531 -15.38 -42.13 7.61
C THR A 531 -14.85 -41.30 8.78
N ASN A 532 -14.05 -41.92 9.66
CA ASN A 532 -13.45 -41.23 10.79
C ASN A 532 -12.43 -40.17 10.33
N SER A 533 -12.47 -39.00 10.94
CA SER A 533 -11.45 -37.96 10.80
C SER A 533 -10.57 -37.93 12.05
N PRO A 534 -9.23 -37.76 11.92
CA PRO A 534 -8.35 -37.63 13.07
C PRO A 534 -8.76 -36.50 14.00
N LEU A 535 -8.61 -36.70 15.32
CA LEU A 535 -8.89 -35.66 16.31
C LEU A 535 -7.97 -34.45 16.11
N ALA A 536 -8.56 -33.29 15.81
CA ALA A 536 -7.81 -32.06 15.61
C ALA A 536 -7.25 -31.50 16.94
N PRO A 537 -5.95 -31.13 16.99
CA PRO A 537 -5.39 -30.47 18.15
C PRO A 537 -5.90 -29.02 18.27
N GLN A 538 -5.82 -28.46 19.47
CA GLN A 538 -6.11 -27.05 19.71
C GLN A 538 -4.89 -26.22 19.29
N CYS A 539 -5.02 -25.46 18.20
CA CYS A 539 -3.97 -24.59 17.68
C CYS A 539 -4.56 -23.27 17.19
N SER A 540 -4.39 -22.18 17.95
CA SER A 540 -4.96 -20.87 17.57
C SER A 540 -4.19 -20.18 16.43
N SER A 541 -2.87 -20.41 16.34
CA SER A 541 -2.01 -19.77 15.32
C SER A 541 -2.08 -20.42 13.93
N GLY A 542 -2.67 -21.61 13.82
CA GLY A 542 -2.67 -22.41 12.59
C GLY A 542 -1.32 -23.04 12.22
N ASN A 543 -0.25 -22.78 12.98
CA ASN A 543 1.06 -23.40 12.84
C ASN A 543 1.59 -23.78 14.23
N CYS A 544 1.43 -25.05 14.62
CA CYS A 544 1.80 -25.53 15.95
C CYS A 544 2.72 -26.73 15.89
N ARG A 545 3.58 -26.87 16.90
CA ARG A 545 4.44 -28.04 17.10
C ARG A 545 4.10 -28.70 18.42
N PHE A 546 3.87 -30.01 18.38
CA PHE A 546 3.59 -30.82 19.56
C PHE A 546 4.77 -31.73 19.87
N PRO A 547 5.16 -31.89 21.16
CA PRO A 547 6.17 -32.85 21.55
C PRO A 547 5.63 -34.28 21.41
N ARG A 548 6.53 -35.26 21.56
CA ARG A 548 6.15 -36.67 21.74
C ARG A 548 5.24 -36.80 22.96
N PHE A 549 4.17 -37.58 22.83
CA PHE A 549 3.24 -37.84 23.92
C PHE A 549 2.66 -39.25 23.85
N THR A 550 2.24 -39.78 25.00
CA THR A 550 1.54 -41.07 25.10
C THR A 550 0.10 -40.87 25.56
N THR A 551 -0.77 -41.82 25.19
CA THR A 551 -2.18 -41.80 25.55
C THR A 551 -2.72 -43.22 25.69
N LEU A 552 -3.76 -43.39 26.50
CA LEU A 552 -4.63 -44.55 26.44
C LEU A 552 -5.27 -44.64 25.05
N GLY A 553 -5.18 -45.82 24.45
CA GLY A 553 -5.79 -46.14 23.18
C GLY A 553 -6.35 -47.56 23.15
N ILE A 554 -7.04 -47.86 22.05
CA ILE A 554 -7.46 -49.21 21.69
C ILE A 554 -6.67 -49.57 20.45
N CYS A 555 -6.00 -50.73 20.48
CA CYS A 555 -5.21 -51.25 19.37
C CYS A 555 -5.88 -52.48 18.78
N SER A 556 -5.59 -52.73 17.51
CA SER A 556 -6.02 -53.93 16.81
C SER A 556 -4.84 -54.71 16.25
N HIS A 557 -4.99 -56.02 16.16
CA HIS A 557 -4.00 -56.89 15.51
C HIS A 557 -4.73 -58.04 14.82
N CYS A 558 -4.27 -58.40 13.61
CA CYS A 558 -4.76 -59.55 12.88
C CYS A 558 -3.60 -60.43 12.40
N GLU A 559 -3.77 -61.73 12.53
CA GLU A 559 -2.82 -62.77 12.11
C GLU A 559 -3.54 -63.83 11.26
N ASP A 560 -2.90 -64.28 10.17
CA ASP A 560 -3.37 -65.43 9.41
C ASP A 560 -3.07 -66.72 10.21
N ILE A 561 -4.14 -67.38 10.65
CA ILE A 561 -4.07 -68.61 11.43
C ILE A 561 -4.44 -69.84 10.60
N THR A 562 -4.54 -69.72 9.28
CA THR A 562 -4.95 -70.81 8.39
C THR A 562 -4.18 -72.08 8.71
N ASN A 563 -2.87 -72.04 8.86
CA ASN A 563 -2.04 -73.21 9.15
C ASN A 563 -2.28 -73.87 10.54
N LYS A 564 -2.91 -73.15 11.48
CA LYS A 564 -3.17 -73.59 12.86
C LYS A 564 -4.56 -74.23 13.06
N VAL A 565 -5.38 -74.31 12.01
CA VAL A 565 -6.74 -74.90 12.03
C VAL A 565 -6.71 -76.35 11.56
N ASN A 566 -7.50 -77.26 12.13
CA ASN A 566 -7.67 -78.61 11.59
C ASN A 566 -8.96 -78.71 10.76
N GLN A 567 -8.90 -79.30 9.57
CA GLN A 567 -10.05 -79.46 8.67
C GLN A 567 -10.47 -80.93 8.61
N THR A 568 -11.76 -81.18 8.86
CA THR A 568 -12.40 -82.49 8.76
C THR A 568 -13.66 -82.35 7.92
N CYS A 569 -13.71 -82.99 6.75
CA CYS A 569 -14.89 -82.92 5.87
C CYS A 569 -15.66 -84.24 5.88
N HIS A 570 -16.99 -84.12 5.86
CA HIS A 570 -17.94 -85.21 5.77
C HIS A 570 -18.57 -85.25 4.38
N LYS A 571 -18.71 -86.47 3.85
CA LYS A 571 -19.46 -86.74 2.62
C LYS A 571 -20.95 -86.74 2.92
N SER A 572 -21.77 -86.23 2.01
CA SER A 572 -23.23 -86.38 2.10
C SER A 572 -23.67 -87.68 1.44
N GLU A 573 -24.65 -88.36 2.04
CA GLU A 573 -25.36 -89.46 1.42
C GLU A 573 -26.41 -88.89 0.46
N PHE A 574 -26.22 -89.10 -0.85
CA PHE A 574 -27.18 -88.67 -1.85
C PHE A 574 -28.27 -89.74 -2.01
N ILE A 575 -29.53 -89.40 -1.71
CA ILE A 575 -30.69 -90.29 -1.97
C ILE A 575 -31.30 -89.89 -3.32
N GLN A 576 -31.06 -90.70 -4.35
CA GLN A 576 -31.74 -90.55 -5.64
C GLN A 576 -33.20 -91.02 -5.52
N SER A 577 -34.18 -90.13 -5.67
CA SER A 577 -35.60 -90.50 -5.75
C SER A 577 -36.07 -90.53 -7.20
N LEU A 578 -35.75 -91.61 -7.92
CA LEU A 578 -36.48 -92.02 -9.13
C LEU A 578 -36.91 -93.48 -8.92
N GLY A 579 -38.19 -93.77 -9.18
CA GLY A 579 -38.89 -95.02 -8.81
C GLY A 579 -38.04 -96.30 -8.92
N GLU A 580 -37.96 -96.99 -7.78
CA GLU A 580 -37.14 -98.16 -7.42
C GLU A 580 -37.10 -99.38 -8.39
N PRO A 581 -36.15 -100.34 -8.25
CA PRO A 581 -35.39 -100.64 -7.02
C PRO A 581 -33.85 -100.77 -7.16
N THR A 582 -33.19 -100.65 -6.01
CA THR A 582 -31.74 -100.76 -5.74
C THR A 582 -30.86 -99.61 -6.22
N ILE A 583 -30.94 -98.48 -5.52
CA ILE A 583 -29.89 -97.46 -5.51
C ILE A 583 -29.20 -97.57 -4.15
N GLN A 584 -27.97 -98.08 -4.14
CA GLN A 584 -27.09 -97.93 -2.98
C GLN A 584 -26.92 -96.42 -2.72
N PRO A 585 -26.83 -95.96 -1.46
CA PRO A 585 -26.47 -94.56 -1.19
C PRO A 585 -25.16 -94.28 -1.93
N GLN A 586 -25.24 -93.46 -2.99
CA GLN A 586 -24.06 -93.04 -3.71
C GLN A 586 -23.45 -91.93 -2.86
N GLU A 587 -22.23 -92.15 -2.36
CA GLU A 587 -21.49 -91.13 -1.64
C GLU A 587 -21.35 -89.91 -2.55
N GLY A 588 -22.04 -88.82 -2.20
CA GLY A 588 -21.91 -87.55 -2.91
C GLY A 588 -20.56 -86.88 -2.61
N PRO A 589 -20.19 -85.82 -3.36
CA PRO A 589 -19.02 -85.02 -3.02
C PRO A 589 -19.13 -84.46 -1.59
N HIS A 590 -18.01 -84.18 -0.93
CA HIS A 590 -18.00 -83.58 0.41
C HIS A 590 -18.84 -82.30 0.44
N THR A 591 -19.94 -82.29 1.22
CA THR A 591 -20.84 -81.13 1.30
C THR A 591 -20.77 -80.39 2.63
N SER A 592 -20.11 -80.92 3.66
CA SER A 592 -19.96 -80.20 4.94
C SER A 592 -18.56 -80.39 5.50
N CYS A 593 -17.86 -79.29 5.74
CA CYS A 593 -16.53 -79.29 6.36
C CYS A 593 -16.61 -78.65 7.75
N ARG A 594 -16.02 -79.34 8.73
CA ARG A 594 -15.83 -78.86 10.09
C ARG A 594 -14.39 -78.44 10.29
N TYR A 595 -14.21 -77.27 10.87
CA TYR A 595 -12.92 -76.67 11.15
C TYR A 595 -12.77 -76.50 12.67
N LYS A 596 -11.72 -77.11 13.22
CA LYS A 596 -11.44 -77.06 14.66
C LYS A 596 -10.19 -76.23 14.93
N LEU A 597 -10.34 -75.20 15.74
CA LEU A 597 -9.24 -74.33 16.16
C LEU A 597 -8.59 -74.86 17.44
N SER A 598 -7.33 -74.46 17.66
CA SER A 598 -6.55 -74.90 18.84
C SER A 598 -7.12 -74.38 20.17
N ASN A 599 -7.93 -73.33 20.13
CA ASN A 599 -8.65 -72.77 21.29
C ASN A 599 -10.01 -73.46 21.55
N GLY A 600 -10.37 -74.48 20.77
CA GLY A 600 -11.61 -75.23 20.94
C GLY A 600 -12.83 -74.71 20.17
N LEU A 601 -12.71 -73.62 19.40
CA LEU A 601 -13.78 -73.15 18.52
C LEU A 601 -13.97 -74.12 17.34
N GLU A 602 -15.21 -74.54 17.10
CA GLU A 602 -15.59 -75.40 15.97
C GLU A 602 -16.52 -74.63 15.03
N ILE A 603 -16.15 -74.56 13.75
CA ILE A 603 -16.91 -73.87 12.69
C ILE A 603 -17.31 -74.91 11.64
N SER A 604 -18.59 -75.01 11.30
CA SER A 604 -19.09 -75.87 10.22
C SER A 604 -19.54 -75.04 9.03
N THR A 605 -19.18 -75.46 7.82
CA THR A 605 -19.60 -74.82 6.57
C THR A 605 -20.33 -75.84 5.70
N ASP A 606 -21.53 -75.49 5.25
CA ASP A 606 -22.32 -76.33 4.35
C ASP A 606 -22.19 -75.85 2.91
N ALA A 607 -22.07 -76.79 1.98
CA ALA A 607 -21.93 -76.55 0.55
C ALA A 607 -23.29 -76.61 -0.14
N SER A 608 -23.55 -75.68 -1.06
CA SER A 608 -24.69 -75.79 -1.97
C SER A 608 -24.25 -76.49 -3.26
N GLY A 609 -24.90 -77.61 -3.54
CA GLY A 609 -24.77 -78.32 -4.82
C GLY A 609 -25.86 -77.85 -5.78
N SER A 610 -25.51 -77.58 -7.04
CA SER A 610 -26.49 -77.31 -8.10
C SER A 610 -26.46 -78.47 -9.10
N GLU A 611 -27.59 -79.15 -9.28
CA GLU A 611 -27.74 -80.14 -10.35
C GLU A 611 -27.80 -79.44 -11.71
N ASN A 612 -27.05 -79.96 -12.68
CA ASN A 612 -27.27 -79.62 -14.08
C ASN A 612 -28.48 -80.43 -14.56
N ASN A 613 -29.67 -79.84 -14.55
CA ASN A 613 -30.88 -80.42 -15.14
C ASN A 613 -30.76 -80.51 -16.67
N GLN A 614 -29.95 -81.44 -17.18
CA GLN A 614 -29.91 -81.78 -18.60
C GLN A 614 -30.56 -83.14 -18.81
N THR A 615 -31.77 -83.10 -19.39
CA THR A 615 -32.47 -84.23 -19.98
C THR A 615 -31.73 -84.70 -21.23
N SER A 616 -30.85 -85.70 -21.11
CA SER A 616 -30.48 -86.57 -22.23
C SER A 616 -29.79 -87.83 -21.74
N THR A 617 -30.06 -88.92 -22.44
CA THR A 617 -29.60 -90.30 -22.26
C THR A 617 -28.08 -90.47 -22.34
N GLN A 618 -27.35 -89.85 -21.43
CA GLN A 618 -25.96 -90.17 -21.11
C GLN A 618 -25.94 -90.98 -19.81
N THR A 619 -25.15 -92.05 -19.77
CA THR A 619 -24.87 -92.81 -18.55
C THR A 619 -24.46 -91.83 -17.45
N LEU A 620 -25.16 -91.88 -16.31
CA LEU A 620 -25.01 -90.95 -15.19
C LEU A 620 -23.57 -90.88 -14.63
N ASP A 621 -22.72 -91.86 -14.98
CA ASP A 621 -21.33 -92.01 -14.57
C ASP A 621 -20.34 -90.99 -15.20
N GLN A 622 -20.79 -90.04 -16.03
CA GLN A 622 -19.90 -89.11 -16.76
C GLN A 622 -20.18 -87.62 -16.55
N VAL A 623 -21.17 -87.23 -15.73
CA VAL A 623 -21.51 -85.82 -15.55
C VAL A 623 -20.70 -85.21 -14.39
N PRO A 624 -19.91 -84.15 -14.61
CA PRO A 624 -19.18 -83.48 -13.53
C PRO A 624 -20.13 -82.71 -12.61
N ASN A 625 -19.98 -82.90 -11.30
CA ASN A 625 -20.74 -82.18 -10.29
C ASN A 625 -20.05 -80.87 -9.95
N LEU A 626 -20.75 -79.73 -10.13
CA LEU A 626 -20.29 -78.43 -9.67
C LEU A 626 -20.68 -78.23 -8.21
N VAL A 627 -19.69 -78.17 -7.33
CA VAL A 627 -19.89 -77.79 -5.93
C VAL A 627 -19.40 -76.36 -5.75
N THR A 628 -20.29 -75.49 -5.30
CA THR A 628 -19.94 -74.11 -4.95
C THR A 628 -19.87 -74.01 -3.43
N LEU A 629 -18.67 -73.73 -2.93
CA LEU A 629 -18.40 -73.41 -1.53
C LEU A 629 -18.23 -71.90 -1.43
N ASN A 630 -19.30 -71.21 -1.03
CA ASN A 630 -19.28 -69.78 -0.76
C ASN A 630 -19.67 -69.56 0.70
N HIS A 631 -18.67 -69.60 1.57
CA HIS A 631 -18.84 -69.38 3.00
C HIS A 631 -17.95 -68.24 3.45
N TRP A 632 -18.60 -67.18 3.91
CA TRP A 632 -17.94 -66.06 4.56
C TRP A 632 -18.62 -65.79 5.90
N GLY A 633 -17.83 -65.63 6.95
CA GLY A 633 -18.38 -65.30 8.26
C GLY A 633 -17.34 -64.89 9.26
N THR A 634 -17.81 -64.27 10.33
CA THR A 634 -17.03 -63.80 11.48
C THR A 634 -17.59 -64.44 12.73
N TYR A 635 -16.71 -65.06 13.50
CA TYR A 635 -17.06 -65.85 14.68
C TYR A 635 -16.37 -65.27 15.91
N PRO A 636 -17.10 -64.59 16.80
CA PRO A 636 -16.58 -64.14 18.09
C PRO A 636 -15.99 -65.29 18.92
N GLN A 637 -14.94 -64.99 19.68
CA GLN A 637 -14.26 -65.94 20.56
C GLN A 637 -14.45 -65.52 22.03
N ASN A 638 -14.67 -66.49 22.92
CA ASN A 638 -15.04 -66.20 24.30
C ASN A 638 -13.89 -65.75 25.21
N SER A 639 -12.62 -66.21 25.03
CA SER A 639 -11.56 -65.85 26.00
C SER A 639 -10.08 -66.01 25.58
N THR A 640 -9.76 -66.64 24.43
CA THR A 640 -8.35 -66.86 24.05
C THR A 640 -8.14 -66.71 22.55
N SER A 641 -7.50 -65.59 22.16
CA SER A 641 -6.98 -65.40 20.81
C SER A 641 -5.68 -66.17 20.60
N MET A 642 -5.41 -66.54 19.36
CA MET A 642 -4.21 -67.23 18.89
C MET A 642 -3.07 -66.26 18.51
N THR A 643 -3.27 -64.95 18.68
CA THR A 643 -2.29 -63.86 18.40
C THR A 643 -1.25 -63.65 19.50
N GLY A 644 -1.40 -64.29 20.67
CA GLY A 644 -0.49 -64.13 21.81
C GLY A 644 -0.72 -62.87 22.66
N ILE A 645 -1.81 -62.11 22.42
CA ILE A 645 -2.22 -60.98 23.27
C ILE A 645 -2.99 -61.50 24.49
N GLU A 646 -2.48 -61.20 25.69
CA GLU A 646 -3.13 -61.54 26.96
C GLU A 646 -4.34 -60.62 27.22
N LYS A 647 -5.48 -61.19 27.62
CA LYS A 647 -6.74 -60.50 27.98
C LYS A 647 -7.21 -59.43 26.93
N PRO A 648 -7.53 -59.81 25.68
CA PRO A 648 -8.08 -58.87 24.69
C PRO A 648 -9.47 -58.36 25.11
N ILE A 649 -9.85 -57.18 24.62
CA ILE A 649 -11.21 -56.61 24.77
C ILE A 649 -12.22 -57.47 23.99
N PHE A 650 -11.88 -57.80 22.75
CA PHE A 650 -12.72 -58.57 21.84
C PHE A 650 -11.83 -59.31 20.84
N SER A 651 -12.23 -60.50 20.45
CA SER A 651 -11.52 -61.31 19.45
C SER A 651 -12.52 -62.09 18.60
N PHE A 652 -12.23 -62.22 17.31
CA PHE A 652 -13.06 -62.98 16.37
C PHE A 652 -12.20 -63.61 15.28
N VAL A 653 -12.72 -64.69 14.69
CA VAL A 653 -12.09 -65.35 13.53
C VAL A 653 -12.93 -65.06 12.30
N ALA A 654 -12.30 -64.47 11.29
CA ALA A 654 -12.89 -64.32 9.97
C ALA A 654 -12.54 -65.54 9.12
N VAL A 655 -13.56 -66.13 8.51
CA VAL A 655 -13.45 -67.24 7.56
C VAL A 655 -13.86 -66.70 6.20
N ASN A 656 -12.99 -66.87 5.20
CA ASN A 656 -13.30 -66.52 3.82
C ASN A 656 -13.03 -67.70 2.90
N GLN A 657 -14.12 -68.24 2.34
CA GLN A 657 -14.16 -69.35 1.40
C GLN A 657 -14.99 -68.97 0.18
N SER A 658 -14.35 -68.86 -0.98
CA SER A 658 -15.03 -68.68 -2.26
C SER A 658 -14.36 -69.56 -3.29
N ILE A 659 -14.90 -70.78 -3.45
CA ILE A 659 -14.32 -71.79 -4.34
C ILE A 659 -15.44 -72.48 -5.12
N GLN A 660 -15.25 -72.58 -6.43
CA GLN A 660 -16.05 -73.43 -7.32
C GLN A 660 -15.19 -74.61 -7.77
N ILE A 661 -15.63 -75.83 -7.46
CA ILE A 661 -14.89 -77.06 -7.78
C ILE A 661 -15.77 -77.95 -8.65
N TRP A 662 -15.20 -78.41 -9.76
CA TRP A 662 -15.78 -79.46 -10.59
C TRP A 662 -15.24 -80.81 -10.11
N TYR A 663 -16.11 -81.62 -9.51
CA TYR A 663 -15.77 -82.98 -9.14
C TYR A 663 -16.07 -83.93 -10.30
N MET A 664 -15.02 -84.54 -10.84
CA MET A 664 -15.13 -85.71 -11.71
C MET A 664 -15.33 -86.97 -10.85
N PRO A 665 -15.94 -88.05 -11.36
CA PRO A 665 -16.16 -89.30 -10.63
C PRO A 665 -14.87 -89.86 -9.96
N GLU A 666 -13.72 -89.68 -10.60
CA GLU A 666 -12.40 -90.12 -10.12
C GLU A 666 -11.86 -89.30 -8.93
N ASN A 667 -12.28 -88.03 -8.81
CA ASN A 667 -11.76 -87.05 -7.85
C ASN A 667 -12.75 -86.72 -6.71
N ILE A 668 -13.91 -87.38 -6.66
CA ILE A 668 -14.99 -87.14 -5.69
C ILE A 668 -14.55 -87.33 -4.23
N THR A 669 -13.45 -88.04 -4.00
CA THR A 669 -12.89 -88.32 -2.67
C THR A 669 -12.00 -87.20 -2.12
N LEU A 670 -11.51 -86.29 -2.97
CA LEU A 670 -10.61 -85.22 -2.56
C LEU A 670 -11.34 -84.16 -1.74
N SER A 671 -10.75 -83.75 -0.61
CA SER A 671 -11.28 -82.66 0.20
C SER A 671 -11.07 -81.30 -0.49
N PRO A 672 -12.01 -80.35 -0.32
CA PRO A 672 -11.84 -79.00 -0.84
C PRO A 672 -10.63 -78.31 -0.17
N PRO A 673 -9.98 -77.36 -0.86
CA PRO A 673 -8.87 -76.63 -0.28
C PRO A 673 -9.35 -75.83 0.93
N LYS A 674 -8.48 -75.76 1.93
CA LYS A 674 -8.75 -75.12 3.21
C LYS A 674 -9.02 -73.62 3.03
N PRO A 675 -10.07 -73.06 3.63
CA PRO A 675 -10.34 -71.64 3.54
C PRO A 675 -9.35 -70.82 4.35
N SER A 676 -9.30 -69.52 4.05
CA SER A 676 -8.47 -68.58 4.80
C SER A 676 -9.11 -68.28 6.15
N PHE A 677 -8.31 -68.40 7.22
CA PHE A 677 -8.70 -68.06 8.60
C PHE A 677 -7.82 -66.92 9.11
N THR A 678 -8.46 -65.80 9.44
CA THR A 678 -7.76 -64.66 10.04
C THR A 678 -8.26 -64.46 11.47
N ASP A 679 -7.36 -64.50 12.45
CA ASP A 679 -7.67 -64.18 13.85
C ASP A 679 -7.40 -62.70 14.09
N CYS A 680 -8.41 -61.97 14.58
CA CYS A 680 -8.33 -60.54 14.82
C CYS A 680 -8.73 -60.21 16.25
N VAL A 681 -8.00 -59.27 16.86
CA VAL A 681 -8.20 -58.83 18.25
C VAL A 681 -8.24 -57.33 18.39
N PHE A 682 -9.02 -56.85 19.36
CA PHE A 682 -8.91 -55.52 19.95
C PHE A 682 -8.42 -55.63 21.39
N TYR A 683 -7.53 -54.74 21.81
CA TYR A 683 -6.99 -54.70 23.17
C TYR A 683 -6.68 -53.27 23.60
N TYR A 684 -6.65 -53.01 24.91
CA TYR A 684 -6.21 -51.73 25.44
C TYR A 684 -4.69 -51.61 25.28
N CYS A 685 -4.23 -50.43 24.86
CA CYS A 685 -2.81 -50.17 24.64
C CYS A 685 -2.44 -48.74 25.04
N GLU A 686 -1.18 -48.55 25.41
CA GLU A 686 -0.54 -47.25 25.41
C GLU A 686 -0.06 -46.97 23.98
N ARG A 687 -0.51 -45.85 23.40
CA ARG A 687 -0.07 -45.38 22.08
C ARG A 687 0.86 -44.19 22.25
N GLU A 688 2.07 -44.30 21.73
CA GLU A 688 3.02 -43.18 21.65
C GLU A 688 2.93 -42.54 20.27
N TYR A 689 2.83 -41.21 20.25
CA TYR A 689 2.83 -40.41 19.02
C TYR A 689 4.15 -39.67 18.84
N SER A 690 4.63 -39.63 17.59
CA SER A 690 5.84 -38.88 17.22
C SER A 690 5.63 -37.35 17.34
N PRO A 691 6.69 -36.55 17.49
CA PRO A 691 6.57 -35.09 17.45
C PRO A 691 5.96 -34.63 16.12
N THR A 692 4.83 -33.93 16.19
CA THR A 692 4.09 -33.50 15.00
C THR A 692 4.14 -32.00 14.80
N HIS A 693 4.14 -31.62 13.52
CA HIS A 693 3.99 -30.25 13.07
C HIS A 693 2.61 -30.13 12.43
N TYR A 694 1.75 -29.32 13.04
CA TYR A 694 0.38 -29.13 12.61
C TYR A 694 0.24 -27.81 11.86
N LEU A 695 -0.25 -27.89 10.63
CA LEU A 695 -0.56 -26.76 9.76
C LEU A 695 -2.05 -26.80 9.42
N ALA A 696 -2.80 -25.77 9.79
CA ALA A 696 -4.25 -25.76 9.59
C ALA A 696 -4.68 -25.99 8.13
N ASN A 697 -3.88 -25.53 7.17
CA ASN A 697 -4.18 -25.63 5.74
C ASN A 697 -3.68 -26.93 5.07
N ASP A 698 -2.98 -27.80 5.78
CA ASP A 698 -2.41 -29.03 5.21
C ASP A 698 -3.06 -30.27 5.84
N ARG A 699 -3.90 -30.97 5.06
CA ARG A 699 -4.58 -32.19 5.51
C ARG A 699 -3.60 -33.32 5.86
N ALA A 700 -2.40 -33.35 5.25
CA ALA A 700 -1.39 -34.36 5.59
C ALA A 700 -0.80 -34.11 6.99
N SER A 701 -0.84 -32.87 7.48
CA SER A 701 -0.36 -32.50 8.82
C SER A 701 -1.36 -32.82 9.94
N HIS A 702 -2.56 -33.30 9.60
CA HIS A 702 -3.62 -33.64 10.55
C HIS A 702 -3.52 -35.08 11.05
N SER A 703 -2.81 -35.96 10.34
CA SER A 703 -2.51 -37.31 10.81
C SER A 703 -1.32 -37.29 11.77
N VAL A 704 -1.54 -37.80 12.98
CA VAL A 704 -0.48 -37.96 13.98
C VAL A 704 0.07 -39.39 13.88
N ASP A 705 1.33 -39.52 13.53
CA ASP A 705 1.96 -40.83 13.35
C ASP A 705 2.21 -41.51 14.69
N VAL A 706 1.74 -42.76 14.79
CA VAL A 706 2.01 -43.64 15.92
C VAL A 706 3.45 -44.14 15.83
N SER A 707 4.25 -43.80 16.83
CA SER A 707 5.66 -44.17 16.99
C SER A 707 5.79 -45.61 17.52
N ASP A 708 5.06 -45.91 18.59
CA ASP A 708 5.12 -47.21 19.27
C ASP A 708 3.79 -47.52 19.98
N THR A 709 3.54 -48.80 20.25
CA THR A 709 2.35 -49.28 20.97
C THR A 709 2.69 -50.37 21.98
N GLN A 710 2.17 -50.24 23.20
CA GLN A 710 2.38 -51.22 24.27
C GLN A 710 1.02 -51.75 24.79
N PRO A 711 0.79 -53.08 24.82
CA PRO A 711 -0.44 -53.63 25.40
C PRO A 711 -0.59 -53.27 26.89
N LEU A 712 -1.83 -53.07 27.34
CA LEU A 712 -2.19 -52.81 28.74
C LEU A 712 -3.10 -53.93 29.25
N LEU A 713 -2.85 -54.36 30.49
CA LEU A 713 -3.59 -55.41 31.18
C LEU A 713 -4.39 -54.82 32.35
N PRO A 714 -5.61 -55.31 32.61
CA PRO A 714 -6.34 -54.97 33.81
C PRO A 714 -5.63 -55.53 35.05
N SER A 715 -5.43 -54.68 36.05
CA SER A 715 -4.84 -55.05 37.35
C SER A 715 -5.77 -55.99 38.12
N ASP A 716 -5.20 -57.00 38.77
CA ASP A 716 -5.95 -57.98 39.58
C ASP A 716 -6.48 -57.36 40.89
N ASP A 717 -5.98 -56.18 41.29
CA ASP A 717 -6.34 -55.45 42.51
C ASP A 717 -7.41 -54.38 42.26
N SER A 718 -8.28 -54.58 41.26
CA SER A 718 -9.36 -53.66 40.91
C SER A 718 -10.44 -53.62 42.00
N THR A 719 -10.13 -52.99 43.13
CA THR A 719 -11.13 -52.58 44.11
C THR A 719 -12.00 -51.51 43.46
N LEU A 720 -13.31 -51.71 43.49
CA LEU A 720 -14.31 -50.66 43.29
C LEU A 720 -14.01 -49.54 44.29
N ASP A 721 -13.15 -48.59 43.90
CA ASP A 721 -12.84 -47.42 44.70
C ASP A 721 -14.13 -46.60 44.77
N GLY A 722 -14.72 -46.53 45.97
CA GLY A 722 -16.13 -46.24 46.24
C GLY A 722 -16.64 -44.84 45.85
N SER A 723 -16.01 -44.17 44.89
CA SER A 723 -16.46 -42.91 44.31
C SER A 723 -16.61 -42.94 42.78
N ASP A 724 -15.93 -43.82 42.05
CA ASP A 724 -15.98 -43.95 40.59
C ASP A 724 -15.71 -45.42 40.21
N ASP A 725 -16.72 -46.21 39.81
CA ASP A 725 -16.53 -47.62 39.38
C ASP A 725 -15.60 -47.70 38.14
N VAL A 726 -14.29 -47.90 38.31
CA VAL A 726 -13.28 -47.89 37.23
C VAL A 726 -12.33 -49.10 37.26
N TYR A 727 -11.96 -49.61 36.09
CA TYR A 727 -10.89 -50.58 35.89
C TYR A 727 -9.54 -49.88 35.71
N ILE A 728 -8.51 -50.42 36.36
CA ILE A 728 -7.13 -49.92 36.29
C ILE A 728 -6.35 -50.78 35.29
N LEU A 729 -5.75 -50.12 34.29
CA LEU A 729 -4.97 -50.72 33.22
C LEU A 729 -3.49 -50.38 33.38
N GLN A 730 -2.61 -51.38 33.34
CA GLN A 730 -1.16 -51.24 33.53
C GLN A 730 -0.38 -52.09 32.51
N PRO A 731 0.87 -51.72 32.17
CA PRO A 731 1.71 -52.55 31.32
C PRO A 731 2.01 -53.92 31.96
N PRO A 732 2.30 -54.96 31.15
CA PRO A 732 2.71 -56.26 31.66
C PRO A 732 3.96 -56.19 32.55
N ASN A 733 3.95 -56.96 33.64
CA ASN A 733 5.05 -57.02 34.61
C ASN A 733 6.40 -57.30 33.92
N GLY A 734 7.42 -56.46 34.20
CA GLY A 734 8.79 -56.65 33.71
C GLY A 734 9.12 -55.99 32.36
N LYS A 735 8.19 -55.28 31.72
CA LYS A 735 8.49 -54.42 30.55
C LYS A 735 8.69 -52.96 30.99
N ALA A 736 9.64 -52.26 30.37
CA ALA A 736 9.75 -50.80 30.54
C ALA A 736 8.47 -50.14 30.00
N ALA A 737 7.88 -49.21 30.76
CA ALA A 737 6.73 -48.45 30.31
C ALA A 737 7.18 -47.36 29.31
N LEU A 738 6.36 -47.09 28.28
CA LEU A 738 6.61 -45.99 27.34
C LEU A 738 6.51 -44.62 28.04
N SER A 739 5.67 -44.50 29.08
CA SER A 739 5.55 -43.33 29.94
C SER A 739 5.97 -43.57 31.39
N GLY A 740 6.40 -42.51 32.08
CA GLY A 740 6.73 -42.54 33.51
C GLY A 740 5.52 -42.71 34.45
N ALA A 741 4.29 -42.50 33.96
CA ALA A 741 3.04 -42.71 34.69
C ALA A 741 2.19 -43.76 33.98
N SER A 742 2.54 -45.03 34.19
CA SER A 742 2.02 -46.17 33.42
C SER A 742 0.73 -46.76 34.00
N THR A 743 -0.25 -45.91 34.33
CA THR A 743 -1.52 -46.37 34.89
C THR A 743 -2.68 -45.60 34.28
N TYR A 744 -3.58 -46.34 33.64
CA TYR A 744 -4.72 -45.82 32.90
C TYR A 744 -6.02 -46.31 33.54
N LYS A 745 -7.12 -45.57 33.36
CA LYS A 745 -8.41 -45.90 33.98
C LYS A 745 -9.55 -45.85 32.97
N VAL A 746 -10.45 -46.83 33.01
CA VAL A 746 -11.67 -46.86 32.19
C VAL A 746 -12.85 -47.22 33.08
N ASP A 747 -13.97 -46.50 32.97
CA ASP A 747 -15.17 -46.81 33.76
C ASP A 747 -15.71 -48.23 33.50
N ALA A 748 -16.30 -48.82 34.53
CA ALA A 748 -16.71 -50.22 34.53
C ALA A 748 -17.78 -50.52 33.48
N TYR A 749 -18.71 -49.59 33.25
CA TYR A 749 -19.74 -49.74 32.23
C TYR A 749 -19.13 -49.80 30.83
N THR A 750 -18.24 -48.86 30.49
CA THR A 750 -17.56 -48.86 29.19
C THR A 750 -16.70 -50.10 29.01
N PHE A 751 -15.93 -50.48 30.04
CA PHE A 751 -15.07 -51.66 29.99
C PHE A 751 -15.87 -52.96 29.71
N LEU A 752 -17.05 -53.11 30.32
CA LEU A 752 -17.90 -54.30 30.16
C LEU A 752 -18.80 -54.24 28.92
N SER A 753 -19.21 -53.06 28.46
CA SER A 753 -20.15 -52.91 27.33
C SER A 753 -19.46 -52.95 25.96
N ILE A 754 -18.19 -52.57 25.83
CA ILE A 754 -17.47 -52.65 24.54
C ILE A 754 -17.42 -54.09 24.01
N PRO A 755 -16.99 -55.11 24.78
CA PRO A 755 -16.98 -56.50 24.30
C PRO A 755 -18.35 -57.01 23.84
N ASN A 756 -19.42 -56.65 24.56
CA ASN A 756 -20.79 -57.04 24.23
C ASN A 756 -21.26 -56.44 22.90
N VAL A 757 -20.99 -55.15 22.68
CA VAL A 757 -21.33 -54.48 21.41
C VAL A 757 -20.50 -55.05 20.26
N MET A 758 -19.20 -55.24 20.45
CA MET A 758 -18.33 -55.83 19.43
C MET A 758 -18.76 -57.25 19.05
N THR A 759 -19.14 -58.07 20.03
CA THR A 759 -19.64 -59.44 19.77
C THR A 759 -20.89 -59.43 18.90
N LYS A 760 -21.82 -58.49 19.12
CA LYS A 760 -23.03 -58.38 18.29
C LYS A 760 -22.71 -57.90 16.87
N LEU A 761 -21.80 -56.94 16.72
CA LEU A 761 -21.44 -56.37 15.42
C LEU A 761 -20.64 -57.35 14.54
N PHE A 762 -19.70 -58.10 15.14
CA PHE A 762 -18.80 -59.02 14.43
C PHE A 762 -19.25 -60.49 14.49
N ASN A 763 -20.52 -60.75 14.78
CA ASN A 763 -21.14 -62.07 14.61
C ASN A 763 -22.01 -62.04 13.36
N THR A 764 -21.41 -62.27 12.19
CA THR A 764 -22.13 -62.29 10.91
C THR A 764 -21.68 -63.45 10.04
N THR A 765 -22.61 -64.09 9.33
CA THR A 765 -22.37 -65.26 8.47
C THR A 765 -23.19 -65.17 7.19
N THR A 766 -22.64 -65.63 6.07
CA THR A 766 -23.40 -65.84 4.83
C THR A 766 -24.15 -67.17 4.90
N GLY A 767 -25.48 -67.14 4.92
CA GLY A 767 -26.31 -68.33 4.77
C GLY A 767 -26.79 -68.48 3.33
N SER A 768 -26.41 -69.56 2.64
CA SER A 768 -27.00 -69.99 1.36
C SER A 768 -28.41 -70.58 1.54
N GLY A 769 -29.27 -69.84 2.24
CA GLY A 769 -30.63 -70.20 2.65
C GLY A 769 -31.35 -69.12 3.45
N ALA A 770 -30.67 -68.03 3.84
CA ALA A 770 -31.25 -66.94 4.63
C ALA A 770 -32.13 -65.96 3.84
N TYR A 771 -32.69 -66.37 2.69
CA TYR A 771 -33.58 -65.50 1.93
C TYR A 771 -35.01 -65.49 2.50
N TRP A 772 -35.39 -66.42 3.41
CA TRP A 772 -36.78 -66.51 3.90
C TRP A 772 -37.02 -66.91 5.37
N ASP A 773 -36.01 -67.19 6.23
CA ASP A 773 -36.29 -67.90 7.50
C ASP A 773 -35.69 -67.33 8.81
N ASP A 774 -35.22 -66.07 8.87
CA ASP A 774 -34.70 -65.53 10.15
C ASP A 774 -35.03 -64.04 10.37
N PHE A 775 -36.31 -63.68 10.24
CA PHE A 775 -36.81 -62.37 10.66
C PHE A 775 -37.29 -62.32 12.13
N ASP A 776 -37.24 -63.46 12.85
CA ASP A 776 -37.90 -63.62 14.16
C ASP A 776 -36.95 -63.81 15.37
N ASN A 777 -35.62 -63.78 15.21
CA ASN A 777 -34.69 -63.80 16.34
C ASN A 777 -33.82 -62.54 16.40
N GLU A 778 -34.23 -61.57 17.22
CA GLU A 778 -33.44 -60.44 17.77
C GLU A 778 -32.24 -59.93 16.94
N SER A 779 -32.38 -59.77 15.62
CA SER A 779 -31.33 -59.17 14.78
C SER A 779 -31.31 -57.66 15.02
N THR A 780 -30.64 -57.24 16.09
CA THR A 780 -30.42 -55.84 16.41
C THR A 780 -29.53 -55.20 15.33
N GLY A 781 -30.17 -54.52 14.37
CA GLY A 781 -29.68 -53.38 13.58
C GLY A 781 -28.23 -53.41 13.06
N LEU A 782 -28.10 -53.44 11.72
CA LEU A 782 -26.90 -53.32 10.88
C LEU A 782 -26.17 -54.64 10.58
N ASN A 783 -26.47 -55.24 9.42
CA ASN A 783 -25.69 -56.35 8.87
C ASN A 783 -24.35 -55.81 8.31
N LEU A 784 -23.24 -56.14 8.98
CA LEU A 784 -21.89 -55.71 8.60
C LEU A 784 -21.20 -56.61 7.57
N GLU A 785 -21.88 -57.65 7.05
CA GLU A 785 -21.30 -58.58 6.07
C GLU A 785 -20.69 -57.87 4.86
N PRO A 786 -21.38 -56.95 4.16
CA PRO A 786 -20.81 -56.33 2.96
C PRO A 786 -19.51 -55.57 3.24
N ILE A 787 -19.44 -54.88 4.39
CA ILE A 787 -18.28 -54.07 4.79
C ILE A 787 -17.11 -54.97 5.20
N LEU A 788 -17.37 -55.98 6.03
CA LEU A 788 -16.34 -56.86 6.56
C LEU A 788 -15.81 -57.85 5.52
N ARG A 789 -16.61 -58.18 4.50
CA ARG A 789 -16.23 -59.11 3.42
C ARG A 789 -15.36 -58.46 2.35
N GLU A 790 -15.65 -57.22 1.97
CA GLU A 790 -14.92 -56.52 0.90
C GLU A 790 -13.67 -55.79 1.40
N ALA A 791 -13.59 -55.43 2.68
CA ALA A 791 -12.48 -54.67 3.23
C ALA A 791 -11.25 -55.51 3.60
N ASP A 792 -10.06 -54.91 3.52
CA ASP A 792 -8.88 -55.43 4.23
C ASP A 792 -9.11 -55.28 5.74
N LEU A 793 -9.36 -56.40 6.41
CA LEU A 793 -9.62 -56.46 7.85
C LEU A 793 -8.55 -55.75 8.68
N ARG A 794 -7.28 -55.77 8.25
CA ARG A 794 -6.21 -55.08 8.98
C ARG A 794 -6.41 -53.56 8.95
N GLN A 795 -6.65 -52.99 7.78
CA GLN A 795 -6.86 -51.55 7.63
C GLN A 795 -8.17 -51.09 8.27
N LEU A 796 -9.24 -51.88 8.08
CA LEU A 796 -10.55 -51.61 8.66
C LEU A 796 -10.50 -51.56 10.19
N LEU A 797 -9.89 -52.57 10.82
CA LEU A 797 -9.79 -52.61 12.27
C LEU A 797 -8.80 -51.58 12.80
N GLN A 798 -7.79 -51.19 12.02
CA GLN A 798 -6.94 -50.05 12.37
C GLN A 798 -7.75 -48.75 12.37
N SER A 799 -8.62 -48.53 11.39
CA SER A 799 -9.56 -47.40 11.34
C SER A 799 -10.48 -47.35 12.56
N VAL A 800 -11.11 -48.49 12.92
CA VAL A 800 -11.91 -48.63 14.15
C VAL A 800 -11.09 -48.30 15.40
N SER A 801 -9.90 -48.87 15.52
CA SER A 801 -9.02 -48.66 16.67
C SER A 801 -8.61 -47.18 16.83
N THR A 802 -8.35 -46.48 15.73
CA THR A 802 -8.02 -45.05 15.71
C THR A 802 -9.21 -44.19 16.08
N SER A 803 -10.39 -44.46 15.52
CA SER A 803 -11.61 -43.71 15.84
C SER A 803 -12.01 -43.86 17.31
N MET A 804 -11.90 -45.07 17.87
CA MET A 804 -12.14 -45.31 19.29
C MET A 804 -11.09 -44.61 20.16
N THR A 805 -9.81 -44.66 19.78
CA THR A 805 -8.72 -43.96 20.49
C THR A 805 -8.95 -42.45 20.51
N ASP A 806 -9.33 -41.85 19.38
CA ASP A 806 -9.63 -40.42 19.31
C ASP A 806 -10.84 -40.05 20.16
N THR A 807 -11.81 -40.96 20.31
CA THR A 807 -12.94 -40.77 21.24
C THR A 807 -12.52 -40.82 22.70
N LEU A 808 -11.55 -41.67 23.05
CA LEU A 808 -10.93 -41.65 24.39
C LEU A 808 -10.24 -40.31 24.63
N ARG A 809 -9.48 -39.81 23.64
CA ARG A 809 -8.74 -38.53 23.68
C ARG A 809 -9.61 -37.28 23.62
N ALA A 810 -10.89 -37.40 23.24
CA ALA A 810 -11.85 -36.30 23.21
C ALA A 810 -12.70 -36.21 24.50
N ASN A 811 -12.49 -37.11 25.48
CA ASN A 811 -13.26 -37.15 26.72
C ASN A 811 -13.03 -35.87 27.59
N PRO A 812 -14.02 -35.42 28.39
CA PRO A 812 -13.83 -34.29 29.30
C PRO A 812 -12.68 -34.44 30.33
N GLU A 813 -12.33 -35.67 30.74
CA GLU A 813 -11.22 -35.95 31.68
C GLU A 813 -9.87 -36.14 30.97
N THR A 814 -9.61 -35.37 29.92
CA THR A 814 -8.38 -35.42 29.12
C THR A 814 -7.25 -34.58 29.69
N ILE A 815 -6.03 -34.98 29.38
CA ILE A 815 -4.80 -34.25 29.66
C ILE A 815 -4.40 -33.50 28.40
N ASN A 816 -4.26 -32.18 28.53
CA ASN A 816 -3.75 -31.35 27.46
C ASN A 816 -2.23 -31.31 27.53
N VAL A 817 -1.57 -31.88 26.53
CA VAL A 817 -0.11 -31.80 26.38
C VAL A 817 0.22 -30.47 25.72
N PRO A 818 1.02 -29.60 26.37
CA PRO A 818 1.33 -28.28 25.85
C PRO A 818 2.20 -28.36 24.59
N GLY A 819 1.83 -27.61 23.57
CA GLY A 819 2.58 -27.42 22.34
C GLY A 819 3.19 -26.01 22.21
N GLN A 820 3.87 -25.78 21.10
CA GLN A 820 4.43 -24.48 20.73
C GLN A 820 3.65 -23.93 19.54
N ALA A 821 3.08 -22.75 19.68
CA ALA A 821 2.43 -22.02 18.58
C ALA A 821 3.43 -21.08 17.91
N PHE A 822 3.38 -21.01 16.58
CA PHE A 822 4.22 -20.15 15.76
C PHE A 822 3.38 -19.18 14.97
N ARG A 823 3.78 -17.92 14.96
CA ARG A 823 3.13 -16.87 14.17
C ARG A 823 4.13 -16.22 13.23
N VAL A 824 3.61 -15.71 12.13
CA VAL A 824 4.41 -14.91 11.19
C VAL A 824 4.39 -13.47 11.68
N GLU A 825 5.57 -12.91 11.95
CA GLU A 825 5.74 -11.53 12.39
C GLU A 825 6.69 -10.81 11.43
N THR A 826 6.37 -9.58 11.07
CA THR A 826 7.17 -8.76 10.16
C THR A 826 8.19 -7.94 10.95
N PHE A 827 9.46 -7.99 10.52
CA PHE A 827 10.54 -7.23 11.14
C PHE A 827 10.97 -6.07 10.24
N ILE A 828 11.42 -4.98 10.84
CA ILE A 828 12.03 -3.86 10.12
C ILE A 828 13.52 -4.16 9.98
N HIS A 829 14.00 -4.29 8.74
CA HIS A 829 15.39 -4.55 8.42
C HIS A 829 15.99 -3.42 7.59
N VAL A 830 17.06 -2.80 8.09
CA VAL A 830 17.75 -1.70 7.40
C VAL A 830 18.83 -2.25 6.46
N ARG A 831 18.77 -1.88 5.19
CA ARG A 831 19.80 -2.20 4.19
C ARG A 831 20.81 -1.05 4.09
N TRP A 832 21.81 -1.08 4.97
CA TRP A 832 22.87 -0.07 5.08
C TRP A 832 23.56 0.36 3.77
N PRO A 833 23.82 -0.51 2.77
CA PRO A 833 24.47 -0.10 1.53
C PRO A 833 23.76 1.03 0.77
N TRP A 834 22.43 1.14 0.90
CA TRP A 834 21.65 2.16 0.18
C TRP A 834 21.83 3.57 0.75
N ILE A 835 22.34 3.69 1.98
CA ILE A 835 22.62 4.99 2.62
C ILE A 835 23.90 5.64 2.06
N ILE A 836 24.78 4.85 1.43
CA ILE A 836 26.08 5.33 0.91
C ILE A 836 25.88 6.52 -0.04
N LEU A 837 24.87 6.47 -0.91
CA LEU A 837 24.57 7.54 -1.86
C LEU A 837 24.29 8.87 -1.13
N LEU A 838 23.46 8.84 -0.09
CA LEU A 838 23.13 10.02 0.71
C LEU A 838 24.37 10.58 1.41
N VAL A 839 25.20 9.71 2.01
CA VAL A 839 26.46 10.12 2.66
C VAL A 839 27.40 10.78 1.65
N CYS A 840 27.61 10.16 0.49
CA CYS A 840 28.42 10.72 -0.59
C CYS A 840 27.86 12.06 -1.08
N ALA A 841 26.54 12.18 -1.19
CA ALA A 841 25.89 13.41 -1.63
C ALA A 841 26.07 14.56 -0.61
N VAL A 842 25.93 14.30 0.69
CA VAL A 842 26.18 15.31 1.74
C VAL A 842 27.64 15.76 1.74
N LEU A 843 28.59 14.80 1.69
CA LEU A 843 30.01 15.10 1.66
C LEU A 843 30.42 15.86 0.38
N GLY A 844 29.88 15.46 -0.77
CA GLY A 844 30.13 16.12 -2.05
C GLY A 844 29.62 17.56 -2.07
N SER A 845 28.41 17.80 -1.54
CA SER A 845 27.85 19.15 -1.41
C SER A 845 28.70 20.06 -0.51
N LEU A 846 29.17 19.54 0.63
CA LEU A 846 30.05 20.27 1.54
C LEU A 846 31.42 20.57 0.92
N ALA A 847 32.02 19.58 0.25
CA ALA A 847 33.29 19.74 -0.44
C ALA A 847 33.19 20.77 -1.58
N LEU A 848 32.08 20.75 -2.32
CA LEU A 848 31.80 21.72 -3.39
C LEU A 848 31.66 23.14 -2.84
N LEU A 849 30.94 23.31 -1.72
CA LEU A 849 30.79 24.62 -1.07
C LEU A 849 32.13 25.18 -0.61
N LEU A 850 32.95 24.37 0.08
CA LEU A 850 34.27 24.77 0.54
C LEU A 850 35.23 25.04 -0.63
N GLY A 851 35.20 24.20 -1.67
CA GLY A 851 36.00 24.37 -2.88
C GLY A 851 35.64 25.67 -3.62
N THR A 852 34.35 25.92 -3.83
CA THR A 852 33.90 27.14 -4.52
C THR A 852 34.19 28.39 -3.71
N ALA A 853 33.95 28.37 -2.39
CA ALA A 853 34.25 29.50 -1.52
C ALA A 853 35.77 29.81 -1.48
N THR A 854 36.63 28.79 -1.45
CA THR A 854 38.09 28.98 -1.45
C THR A 854 38.60 29.49 -2.80
N VAL A 855 38.09 28.98 -3.93
CA VAL A 855 38.43 29.47 -5.27
C VAL A 855 37.98 30.92 -5.46
N SER A 856 36.73 31.25 -5.12
CA SER A 856 36.22 32.62 -5.22
C SER A 856 37.01 33.59 -4.34
N LYS A 857 37.44 33.17 -3.14
CA LYS A 857 38.29 33.98 -2.26
C LYS A 857 39.70 34.19 -2.83
N ARG A 858 40.35 33.12 -3.31
CA ARG A 858 41.70 33.20 -3.91
C ARG A 858 41.73 34.10 -5.14
N GLN A 859 40.65 34.10 -5.91
CA GLN A 859 40.53 34.93 -7.10
C GLN A 859 40.11 36.37 -6.78
N HIS A 860 39.69 36.72 -5.55
CA HIS A 860 39.04 38.00 -5.24
C HIS A 860 37.78 38.23 -6.11
N ALA A 861 36.99 37.18 -6.35
CA ALA A 861 35.73 37.29 -7.09
C ALA A 861 34.66 37.97 -6.20
N LYS A 862 33.82 38.83 -6.81
CA LYS A 862 32.62 39.31 -6.11
C LYS A 862 31.58 38.19 -6.13
N LEU A 863 30.82 38.10 -5.04
CA LEU A 863 29.75 37.11 -4.89
C LEU A 863 28.50 37.64 -5.59
N TRP A 864 28.27 37.14 -6.80
CA TRP A 864 27.09 37.48 -7.60
C TRP A 864 26.10 36.32 -7.67
N LYS A 865 26.57 35.08 -7.54
CA LYS A 865 25.74 33.86 -7.51
C LYS A 865 24.72 33.89 -8.66
N ALA A 866 23.43 33.73 -8.36
CA ALA A 866 22.35 33.73 -9.35
C ALA A 866 21.88 35.14 -9.81
N SER A 867 22.54 36.23 -9.39
CA SER A 867 22.11 37.58 -9.75
C SER A 867 22.33 37.88 -11.23
N ILE A 868 21.28 38.36 -11.91
CA ILE A 868 21.35 38.83 -13.30
C ILE A 868 21.82 40.29 -13.43
N ILE A 869 21.82 41.04 -12.33
CA ILE A 869 22.13 42.48 -12.29
C ILE A 869 23.51 42.81 -12.90
N PRO A 870 24.59 42.03 -12.65
CA PRO A 870 25.88 42.30 -13.29
C PRO A 870 25.83 42.18 -14.82
N LEU A 871 24.92 41.36 -15.36
CA LEU A 871 24.73 41.22 -16.80
C LEU A 871 24.02 42.44 -17.38
N MET A 872 22.92 42.87 -16.74
CA MET A 872 22.11 44.03 -17.17
C MET A 872 22.89 45.35 -17.11
N THR A 873 23.87 45.44 -16.22
CA THR A 873 24.70 46.64 -16.05
C THR A 873 26.03 46.56 -16.82
N SER A 874 26.27 45.46 -17.53
CA SER A 874 27.49 45.25 -18.30
C SER A 874 27.40 45.79 -19.71
N ARG A 875 28.55 46.15 -20.29
CA ARG A 875 28.69 46.41 -21.73
C ARG A 875 29.35 45.21 -22.39
N LEU A 876 28.86 44.84 -23.58
CA LEU A 876 29.45 43.80 -24.42
C LEU A 876 30.19 44.47 -25.58
N ASP A 877 31.53 44.39 -25.57
CA ASP A 877 32.38 44.94 -26.61
C ASP A 877 32.91 43.82 -27.52
N LEU A 878 32.23 43.68 -28.65
CA LEU A 878 32.50 42.70 -29.70
C LEU A 878 33.35 43.33 -30.80
N LEU A 879 34.30 42.57 -31.35
CA LEU A 879 35.17 42.98 -32.45
C LEU A 879 34.37 43.15 -33.76
N HIS A 880 33.28 42.40 -33.94
CA HIS A 880 32.40 42.45 -35.12
C HIS A 880 30.97 42.94 -34.78
N LYS A 881 30.84 44.13 -34.17
CA LYS A 881 29.54 44.73 -33.77
C LYS A 881 28.48 44.81 -34.90
N ASN A 882 28.89 44.85 -36.17
CA ASN A 882 27.99 45.01 -37.32
C ASN A 882 27.37 43.69 -37.82
N GLU A 883 27.90 42.52 -37.45
CA GLU A 883 27.37 41.21 -37.89
C GLU A 883 26.24 40.70 -36.98
N ILE A 884 26.18 41.18 -35.74
CA ILE A 884 25.17 40.76 -34.74
C ILE A 884 23.89 41.61 -34.85
N ALA A 885 24.00 42.85 -35.35
CA ALA A 885 22.86 43.75 -35.53
C ALA A 885 21.87 43.32 -36.64
N GLY A 886 22.19 42.29 -37.41
CA GLY A 886 21.33 41.71 -38.46
C GLY A 886 20.88 40.26 -38.20
N LEU A 887 21.02 39.77 -36.97
CA LEU A 887 20.57 38.42 -36.59
C LEU A 887 19.15 38.47 -36.03
N ASP A 888 18.16 38.11 -36.85
CA ASP A 888 16.74 38.11 -36.47
C ASP A 888 16.27 36.78 -35.84
N ASN A 889 17.06 35.70 -35.94
CA ASN A 889 16.72 34.37 -35.41
C ASN A 889 17.55 34.00 -34.17
N VAL A 890 16.89 33.42 -33.16
CA VAL A 890 17.47 32.91 -31.91
C VAL A 890 18.54 31.84 -32.15
N GLU A 891 18.40 31.02 -33.21
CA GLU A 891 19.38 30.00 -33.56
C GLU A 891 20.72 30.58 -34.02
N ASP A 892 20.70 31.71 -34.71
CA ASP A 892 21.92 32.37 -35.18
C ASP A 892 22.66 33.07 -34.03
N ILE A 893 21.92 33.65 -33.08
CA ILE A 893 22.46 34.17 -31.82
C ILE A 893 23.08 33.04 -30.99
N HIS A 894 22.44 31.86 -30.95
CA HIS A 894 22.99 30.68 -30.31
C HIS A 894 24.26 30.16 -30.99
N ARG A 895 24.31 30.17 -32.32
CA ARG A 895 25.51 29.77 -33.07
C ARG A 895 26.66 30.73 -32.82
N MET A 896 26.39 32.03 -32.84
CA MET A 896 27.40 33.07 -32.61
C MET A 896 27.94 33.01 -31.17
N SER A 897 27.07 32.92 -30.17
CA SER A 897 27.48 32.85 -28.76
C SER A 897 28.38 31.65 -28.42
N LYS A 898 28.33 30.56 -29.21
CA LYS A 898 29.21 29.39 -29.06
C LYS A 898 30.63 29.61 -29.57
N ILE A 899 30.84 30.55 -30.48
CA ILE A 899 32.16 30.82 -31.08
C ILE A 899 32.81 32.11 -30.57
N THR A 900 32.01 33.05 -30.04
CA THR A 900 32.49 34.30 -29.46
C THR A 900 33.08 34.07 -28.06
N ASN A 901 34.41 34.12 -27.95
CA ASN A 901 35.09 34.04 -26.67
C ASN A 901 35.19 35.42 -26.02
N VAL A 902 34.60 35.56 -24.83
CA VAL A 902 34.61 36.82 -24.08
C VAL A 902 35.34 36.68 -22.76
N ARG A 903 35.99 37.76 -22.34
CA ARG A 903 36.60 37.91 -21.02
C ARG A 903 35.91 39.04 -20.29
N MET A 904 35.62 38.82 -19.00
CA MET A 904 35.14 39.86 -18.11
C MET A 904 36.32 40.69 -17.60
N ASP A 905 36.50 41.90 -18.14
CA ASP A 905 37.51 42.86 -17.71
C ASP A 905 36.93 43.82 -16.67
N ARG A 906 37.78 44.27 -15.73
CA ARG A 906 37.34 45.00 -14.53
C ARG A 906 38.26 46.17 -14.20
N ASP A 907 38.33 47.13 -15.11
CA ASP A 907 39.22 48.29 -15.01
C ASP A 907 38.51 49.48 -14.33
N GLY A 908 38.05 49.30 -13.09
CA GLY A 908 37.54 50.38 -12.24
C GLY A 908 36.25 51.09 -12.71
N GLY A 909 35.69 50.73 -13.86
CA GLY A 909 34.44 51.25 -14.45
C GLY A 909 33.29 50.21 -14.48
N PRO A 910 32.23 50.44 -15.29
CA PRO A 910 31.13 49.48 -15.48
C PRO A 910 31.67 48.13 -15.99
N LEU A 911 30.98 47.03 -15.69
CA LEU A 911 31.43 45.70 -16.09
C LEU A 911 31.51 45.60 -17.62
N VAL A 912 32.63 45.13 -18.18
CA VAL A 912 32.76 44.96 -19.64
C VAL A 912 33.14 43.52 -19.98
N PHE A 913 32.37 42.91 -20.87
CA PHE A 913 32.73 41.66 -21.53
C PHE A 913 33.41 42.01 -22.86
N THR A 914 34.72 41.75 -22.96
CA THR A 914 35.52 42.04 -24.15
C THR A 914 35.77 40.76 -24.94
N GLU A 915 35.49 40.78 -26.23
CA GLU A 915 35.86 39.67 -27.12
C GLU A 915 37.39 39.57 -27.24
N LYS A 916 37.93 38.36 -27.09
CA LYS A 916 39.37 38.07 -27.26
C LYS A 916 39.55 37.03 -28.36
N GLN A 917 40.50 37.28 -29.25
CA GLN A 917 40.92 36.33 -30.30
C GLN A 917 41.67 35.12 -29.72
#